data_AF-A0A7V4MIA3-F1
#
_entry.id   AF-A0A7V4MIA3-F1
#
_cell.length_a   1.000
_cell.length_b   1.000
_cell.length_c   1.000
_cell.angle_alpha   90.00
_cell.angle_beta   90.00
_cell.angle_gamma   90.00
#
_symmetry.space_group_name_H-M   'P 1'
#
loop_
_entity.id
_entity.type
_entity.pdbx_description
1 polymer ?
#
loop_
_entity_poly.entity_id
_entity_poly.type
_entity_poly.pdbx_seq_one_letter_code
_entity_poly.pdbx_strand_id
1 'polypeptide(L)'
;MSMKIIGRLLIKMGQYIYGKATTTRQDDPNNSSKIFKWMLEEVRDLNGNYIKYSYTKDSGQIYPETIKYTGYNGDDGIFEVKFLRENENYPFSSYDEGFSVETLQRIYEIQIKIKGSWVKKFTLHYGNRDSLTGTALHRISVIGKDEIGNETALPDIELEYQKKDRGWQYDSDWTSSLPVDFILTGNYDSGARIADANGDALPDIIYAPYESAHYTYINTGNSWVASSSWASPIDLVGYHGADRGQRLADVNGDKLVDIIDGNSGFNGSHNRVFLNTGTGGWAEDPYWSWPAELATVGLMSSAGVRLADVNGDNLADILWSKVNLAQKVYINSGSGWIHDSNWQIPKYFNNSDGSDMGCALLEANGDGLVDIAYSVSNDPQSYVYLNKGDGTGWYAAWSGAPQLSPDLGVRYADINGDNVTDVAWGDSSYRVVLLGNGSGWTYDSSWQIPVSLRWENGVHLADVNGDGLEDIIGAKSGGSRYVYLAKPKKADLLSRISLSSGGKITFSHKQSDEYREDSGNILNPKLPVNISTVHSIAIDDGSSNISTTSYRYEGGSYYHSNPFDHKYAGFHSISETDGVGNIKKTYFHGPSFQVLDGIIRRPDPCLPVVIGELDVGPRMGREGHLPNDVPDVGAVRDLRQHFGDVPGARFELEWLSARDHTMTQLDDGVLPHTWLLP
;
A
#
# COMPACT_ATOMS: atom_id res chain seq x y z
N MET A 1 15.15 -14.24 -26.27
CA MET A 1 15.95 -13.28 -27.06
C MET A 1 16.62 -12.32 -26.10
N SER A 2 17.94 -12.37 -25.94
CA SER A 2 18.68 -11.49 -25.04
C SER A 2 18.88 -10.11 -25.70
N MET A 3 17.97 -9.18 -25.41
CA MET A 3 18.14 -7.79 -25.82
C MET A 3 19.16 -7.14 -24.88
N LYS A 4 20.44 -7.11 -25.29
CA LYS A 4 21.47 -6.27 -24.64
C LYS A 4 21.12 -4.80 -24.87
N ILE A 5 20.20 -4.25 -24.08
CA ILE A 5 20.06 -2.80 -23.97
C ILE A 5 21.05 -2.38 -22.88
N ILE A 6 22.24 -1.94 -23.29
CA ILE A 6 23.05 -1.08 -22.43
C ILE A 6 22.31 0.27 -22.45
N GLY A 7 21.69 0.64 -21.33
CA GLY A 7 20.91 1.88 -21.22
C GLY A 7 21.81 3.10 -21.29
N ARG A 8 21.99 3.63 -22.51
CA ARG A 8 22.51 4.99 -22.72
C ARG A 8 21.32 5.89 -22.98
N LEU A 9 20.93 6.69 -21.99
CA LEU A 9 19.91 7.72 -22.19
C LEU A 9 20.63 9.01 -22.62
N LEU A 10 20.33 9.46 -23.83
CA LEU A 10 20.76 10.77 -24.32
C LEU A 10 19.64 11.76 -24.04
N ILE A 11 19.88 12.67 -23.10
CA ILE A 11 19.01 13.80 -22.85
C ILE A 11 19.66 15.00 -23.53
N LYS A 12 18.86 15.99 -23.95
CA LYS A 12 19.29 17.21 -24.66
C LYS A 12 20.43 18.00 -23.96
N MET A 13 20.78 17.66 -22.71
CA MET A 13 21.80 18.30 -21.87
C MET A 13 22.99 17.41 -21.48
N GLY A 14 23.03 16.11 -21.85
CA GLY A 14 24.12 15.22 -21.45
C GLY A 14 23.84 13.73 -21.65
N GLN A 15 24.78 12.90 -21.20
CA GLN A 15 24.72 11.44 -21.27
C GLN A 15 24.55 10.84 -19.86
N TYR A 16 23.62 9.90 -19.76
CA TYR A 16 23.44 9.06 -18.58
C TYR A 16 23.75 7.60 -18.95
N ILE A 17 24.56 6.94 -18.13
CA ILE A 17 24.97 5.56 -18.32
C ILE A 17 24.44 4.74 -17.15
N TYR A 18 23.70 3.67 -17.45
CA TYR A 18 23.14 2.76 -16.44
C TYR A 18 23.66 1.34 -16.64
N GLY A 19 24.06 0.70 -15.54
CA GLY A 19 24.38 -0.73 -15.48
C GLY A 19 25.31 -1.20 -16.60
N LYS A 20 26.32 -0.42 -16.98
CA LYS A 20 27.26 -0.82 -18.04
C LYS A 20 28.22 -1.87 -17.49
N ALA A 21 28.75 -1.64 -16.30
CA ALA A 21 29.46 -2.65 -15.53
C ALA A 21 28.48 -3.66 -14.89
N THR A 22 28.96 -4.86 -14.57
CA THR A 22 28.17 -5.84 -13.81
C THR A 22 28.02 -5.46 -12.34
N THR A 23 28.96 -4.69 -11.79
CA THR A 23 28.91 -4.17 -10.42
C THR A 23 27.86 -3.08 -10.22
N THR A 24 27.30 -2.54 -11.30
CA THR A 24 26.24 -1.50 -11.29
C THR A 24 24.88 -2.08 -11.72
N ARG A 25 24.68 -3.39 -11.50
CA ARG A 25 23.43 -4.11 -11.76
C ARG A 25 22.98 -4.84 -10.49
N GLN A 26 21.69 -4.78 -10.22
CA GLN A 26 21.02 -5.73 -9.32
C GLN A 26 20.57 -6.90 -10.20
N ASP A 27 21.21 -8.05 -10.04
CA ASP A 27 21.02 -9.24 -10.86
C ASP A 27 21.14 -10.49 -10.00
N ASP A 28 20.46 -11.56 -10.42
CA ASP A 28 20.40 -12.85 -9.75
C ASP A 28 21.83 -13.35 -9.45
N PRO A 29 22.17 -13.58 -8.16
CA PRO A 29 23.49 -14.09 -7.76
C PRO A 29 23.90 -15.38 -8.46
N ASN A 30 22.94 -16.20 -8.88
CA ASN A 30 23.16 -17.46 -9.58
C ASN A 30 23.11 -17.31 -11.10
N ASN A 31 22.61 -16.18 -11.62
CA ASN A 31 22.49 -15.93 -13.05
C ASN A 31 22.52 -14.43 -13.40
N SER A 32 23.71 -13.88 -13.60
CA SER A 32 23.92 -12.46 -13.97
C SER A 32 23.27 -11.98 -15.30
N SER A 33 22.64 -12.87 -16.06
CA SER A 33 21.82 -12.48 -17.21
C SER A 33 20.39 -12.08 -16.83
N LYS A 34 19.90 -12.49 -15.66
CA LYS A 34 18.63 -12.06 -15.05
C LYS A 34 18.89 -10.78 -14.25
N ILE A 35 18.72 -9.63 -14.92
CA ILE A 35 18.94 -8.31 -14.32
C ILE A 35 17.58 -7.74 -13.93
N PHE A 36 17.43 -7.38 -12.65
CA PHE A 36 16.25 -6.69 -12.14
C PHE A 36 16.39 -5.17 -12.32
N LYS A 37 17.56 -4.61 -11.97
CA LYS A 37 17.77 -3.14 -11.96
C LYS A 37 19.14 -2.76 -12.52
N TRP A 38 19.17 -1.72 -13.37
CA TRP A 38 20.41 -1.10 -13.85
C TRP A 38 20.65 0.19 -13.06
N MET A 39 21.72 0.23 -12.26
CA MET A 39 22.07 1.39 -11.44
C MET A 39 22.74 2.47 -12.29
N LEU A 40 22.50 3.75 -11.96
CA LEU A 40 23.21 4.87 -12.57
C LEU A 40 24.71 4.72 -12.32
N GLU A 41 25.53 4.79 -13.36
CA GLU A 41 26.98 4.58 -13.28
C GLU A 41 27.74 5.88 -13.54
N GLU A 42 27.28 6.68 -14.51
CA GLU A 42 27.89 7.94 -14.87
C GLU A 42 26.86 8.93 -15.42
N VAL A 43 26.97 10.19 -15.01
CA VAL A 43 26.33 11.34 -15.66
C VAL A 43 27.44 12.20 -16.24
N ARG A 44 27.37 12.51 -17.54
CA ARG A 44 28.38 13.29 -18.25
C ARG A 44 27.73 14.43 -19.03
N ASP A 45 28.24 15.64 -18.86
CA ASP A 45 27.78 16.79 -19.63
C ASP A 45 28.44 16.87 -21.03
N LEU A 46 28.04 17.85 -21.84
CA LEU A 46 28.59 18.07 -23.18
C LEU A 46 30.04 18.59 -23.17
N ASN A 47 30.52 19.10 -22.04
CA ASN A 47 31.85 19.67 -21.88
C ASN A 47 32.87 18.63 -21.40
N GLY A 48 32.44 17.41 -21.11
CA GLY A 48 33.30 16.32 -20.62
C GLY A 48 33.41 16.26 -19.10
N ASN A 49 32.69 17.11 -18.36
CA ASN A 49 32.56 16.98 -16.91
C ASN A 49 31.66 15.79 -16.59
N TYR A 50 31.95 15.08 -15.50
CA TYR A 50 31.17 13.92 -15.12
C TYR A 50 31.08 13.68 -13.61
N ILE A 51 30.04 12.95 -13.25
CA ILE A 51 29.78 12.37 -11.92
C ILE A 51 29.77 10.85 -12.11
N LYS A 52 30.46 10.13 -11.23
CA LYS A 52 30.58 8.67 -11.25
C LYS A 52 30.03 8.07 -9.96
N TYR A 53 29.29 6.97 -10.10
CA TYR A 53 28.60 6.29 -9.02
C TYR A 53 29.12 4.85 -8.93
N SER A 54 29.45 4.40 -7.72
CA SER A 54 29.88 3.03 -7.44
C SER A 54 29.04 2.40 -6.35
N TYR A 55 28.97 1.07 -6.41
CA TYR A 55 28.09 0.25 -5.58
C TYR A 55 28.82 -1.00 -5.11
N THR A 56 28.33 -1.57 -4.01
CA THR A 56 28.72 -2.88 -3.51
C THR A 56 27.53 -3.83 -3.63
N LYS A 57 27.77 -5.06 -4.09
CA LYS A 57 26.75 -6.11 -4.10
C LYS A 57 26.97 -7.08 -2.94
N ASP A 58 25.88 -7.51 -2.30
CA ASP A 58 25.89 -8.51 -1.23
C ASP A 58 24.52 -9.22 -1.22
N SER A 59 24.50 -10.56 -1.19
CA SER A 59 23.26 -11.38 -1.22
C SER A 59 22.15 -10.89 -2.16
N GLY A 60 22.48 -10.58 -3.42
CA GLY A 60 21.50 -10.09 -4.42
C GLY A 60 21.14 -8.60 -4.27
N GLN A 61 21.39 -7.99 -3.12
CA GLN A 61 21.20 -6.56 -2.85
C GLN A 61 22.36 -5.74 -3.42
N ILE A 62 22.05 -4.48 -3.77
CA ILE A 62 23.04 -3.51 -4.27
C ILE A 62 23.00 -2.21 -3.46
N TYR A 63 24.13 -1.87 -2.87
CA TYR A 63 24.26 -0.71 -1.98
C TYR A 63 25.06 0.41 -2.61
N PRO A 64 24.66 1.68 -2.47
CA PRO A 64 25.52 2.80 -2.84
C PRO A 64 26.80 2.75 -2.02
N GLU A 65 27.93 2.98 -2.68
CA GLU A 65 29.24 2.96 -2.04
C GLU A 65 29.93 4.31 -2.13
N THR A 66 30.02 4.88 -3.32
CA THR A 66 30.75 6.14 -3.53
C THR A 66 30.19 6.94 -4.69
N ILE A 67 30.09 8.25 -4.52
CA ILE A 67 29.84 9.20 -5.61
C ILE A 67 31.06 10.10 -5.72
N LYS A 68 31.70 10.11 -6.89
CA LYS A 68 32.76 11.06 -7.20
C LYS A 68 32.24 12.07 -8.21
N TYR A 69 32.43 13.35 -7.93
CA TYR A 69 31.98 14.44 -8.78
C TYR A 69 33.12 15.41 -9.08
N THR A 70 32.90 16.31 -10.03
CA THR A 70 33.93 17.16 -10.68
C THR A 70 34.99 16.38 -11.46
N GLY A 71 34.64 15.21 -11.99
CA GLY A 71 35.51 14.49 -12.92
C GLY A 71 35.57 15.20 -14.27
N TYR A 72 36.69 15.12 -14.98
CA TYR A 72 36.87 15.74 -16.29
C TYR A 72 37.74 14.86 -17.19
N ASN A 73 37.31 14.63 -18.44
CA ASN A 73 38.08 13.91 -19.47
C ASN A 73 38.69 12.56 -19.06
N GLY A 74 38.02 11.84 -18.15
CA GLY A 74 38.43 10.50 -17.68
C GLY A 74 39.18 10.49 -16.35
N ASP A 75 39.56 11.66 -15.82
CA ASP A 75 40.12 11.79 -14.48
C ASP A 75 39.00 11.99 -13.45
N ASP A 76 38.99 11.13 -12.42
CA ASP A 76 38.04 11.26 -11.30
C ASP A 76 38.29 12.57 -10.55
N GLY A 77 37.22 13.26 -10.16
CA GLY A 77 37.31 14.48 -9.38
C GLY A 77 37.78 14.24 -7.94
N ILE A 78 38.16 15.33 -7.27
CA ILE A 78 38.71 15.28 -5.90
C ILE A 78 37.62 15.23 -4.82
N PHE A 79 36.36 15.44 -5.17
CA PHE A 79 35.24 15.43 -4.25
C PHE A 79 34.51 14.10 -4.28
N GLU A 80 34.22 13.59 -3.09
CA GLU A 80 33.68 12.25 -2.91
C GLU A 80 32.59 12.26 -1.82
N VAL A 81 31.47 11.57 -2.09
CA VAL A 81 30.50 11.16 -1.07
C VAL A 81 30.71 9.67 -0.83
N LYS A 82 31.07 9.28 0.39
CA LYS A 82 31.25 7.88 0.80
C LYS A 82 30.11 7.43 1.69
N PHE A 83 29.54 6.27 1.39
CA PHE A 83 28.51 5.63 2.20
C PHE A 83 29.13 4.48 2.98
N LEU A 84 29.16 4.61 4.31
CA LEU A 84 29.60 3.55 5.21
C LEU A 84 28.40 2.78 5.72
N ARG A 85 28.56 1.47 5.83
CA ARG A 85 27.49 0.54 6.17
C ARG A 85 27.85 -0.31 7.38
N GLU A 86 26.82 -0.70 8.10
CA GLU A 86 26.87 -1.67 9.20
C GLU A 86 25.85 -2.78 8.93
N ASN A 87 25.94 -3.87 9.68
CA ASN A 87 24.95 -4.93 9.58
C ASN A 87 23.59 -4.44 10.12
N GLU A 88 22.52 -4.83 9.45
CA GLU A 88 21.16 -4.63 9.94
C GLU A 88 20.85 -5.65 11.05
N ASN A 89 20.21 -5.19 12.12
CA ASN A 89 19.85 -6.03 13.26
C ASN A 89 18.63 -6.90 12.97
N TYR A 90 17.79 -6.46 12.04
CA TYR A 90 16.58 -7.14 11.56
C TYR A 90 16.66 -7.31 10.04
N PRO A 91 17.53 -8.19 9.53
CA PRO A 91 17.63 -8.43 8.10
C PRO A 91 16.31 -8.99 7.57
N PHE A 92 15.95 -8.62 6.34
CA PHE A 92 14.79 -9.18 5.65
C PHE A 92 15.19 -9.64 4.25
N SER A 93 14.49 -10.66 3.76
CA SER A 93 14.63 -11.19 2.41
C SER A 93 13.44 -10.78 1.56
N SER A 94 13.70 -10.37 0.32
CA SER A 94 12.70 -10.10 -0.70
C SER A 94 12.87 -11.04 -1.88
N TYR A 95 11.75 -11.44 -2.48
CA TYR A 95 11.69 -12.22 -3.70
C TYR A 95 10.92 -11.52 -4.83
N ASP A 96 10.41 -10.31 -4.61
CA ASP A 96 9.74 -9.47 -5.64
C ASP A 96 10.63 -9.24 -6.87
N GLU A 97 11.95 -9.30 -6.71
CA GLU A 97 12.90 -9.23 -7.83
C GLU A 97 12.92 -10.47 -8.75
N GLY A 98 12.18 -11.52 -8.40
CA GLY A 98 12.17 -12.83 -9.08
C GLY A 98 13.35 -13.74 -8.72
N PHE A 99 14.10 -13.35 -7.68
CA PHE A 99 15.19 -14.10 -7.05
C PHE A 99 15.44 -13.51 -5.65
N SER A 100 16.14 -14.25 -4.79
CA SER A 100 16.43 -13.80 -3.41
C SER A 100 17.30 -12.54 -3.38
N VAL A 101 16.82 -11.52 -2.68
CA VAL A 101 17.54 -10.30 -2.33
C VAL A 101 17.48 -10.13 -0.81
N GLU A 102 18.62 -10.22 -0.13
CA GLU A 102 18.70 -10.03 1.32
C GLU A 102 19.23 -8.65 1.66
N THR A 103 18.47 -7.87 2.44
CA THR A 103 18.94 -6.58 2.95
C THR A 103 19.64 -6.80 4.30
N LEU A 104 20.93 -7.13 4.23
CA LEU A 104 21.77 -7.45 5.40
C LEU A 104 22.50 -6.25 6.01
N GLN A 105 22.57 -5.14 5.29
CA GLN A 105 23.29 -3.95 5.69
C GLN A 105 22.42 -2.70 5.57
N ARG A 106 22.74 -1.69 6.41
CA ARG A 106 22.19 -0.34 6.32
C ARG A 106 23.31 0.70 6.38
N ILE A 107 23.02 1.92 5.90
CA ILE A 107 23.98 3.03 5.94
C ILE A 107 23.94 3.64 7.35
N TYR A 108 25.10 3.71 8.02
CA TYR A 108 25.21 4.36 9.34
C TYR A 108 26.02 5.66 9.30
N GLU A 109 26.80 5.90 8.24
CA GLU A 109 27.53 7.15 8.11
C GLU A 109 27.70 7.56 6.63
N ILE A 110 27.46 8.83 6.34
CA ILE A 110 27.69 9.46 5.03
C ILE A 110 28.81 10.48 5.20
N GLN A 111 29.91 10.33 4.46
CA GLN A 111 31.04 11.23 4.52
C GLN A 111 31.17 12.05 3.24
N ILE A 112 31.33 13.36 3.38
CA ILE A 112 31.77 14.27 2.31
C ILE A 112 33.27 14.43 2.43
N LYS A 113 34.00 14.12 1.36
CA LYS A 113 35.46 14.07 1.36
C LYS A 113 36.06 14.93 0.26
N ILE A 114 37.24 15.48 0.55
CA ILE A 114 38.08 16.24 -0.37
C ILE A 114 39.46 15.58 -0.38
N LYS A 115 39.94 15.15 -1.55
CA LYS A 115 41.24 14.47 -1.73
C LYS A 115 41.43 13.28 -0.77
N GLY A 116 40.35 12.51 -0.54
CA GLY A 116 40.35 11.31 0.29
C GLY A 116 40.15 11.54 1.79
N SER A 117 40.17 12.78 2.28
CA SER A 117 39.91 13.13 3.69
C SER A 117 38.49 13.65 3.87
N TRP A 118 37.77 13.17 4.88
CA TRP A 118 36.43 13.68 5.18
C TRP A 118 36.50 15.09 5.78
N VAL A 119 35.58 15.96 5.36
CA VAL A 119 35.44 17.34 5.82
C VAL A 119 34.08 17.59 6.50
N LYS A 120 33.08 16.79 6.17
CA LYS A 120 31.77 16.77 6.82
C LYS A 120 31.26 15.33 6.83
N LYS A 121 30.57 14.93 7.89
CA LYS A 121 29.92 13.62 7.97
C LYS A 121 28.58 13.70 8.68
N PHE A 122 27.71 12.78 8.29
CA PHE A 122 26.38 12.55 8.86
C PHE A 122 26.39 11.15 9.45
N THR A 123 26.27 11.04 10.78
CA THR A 123 26.13 9.75 11.46
C THR A 123 24.65 9.50 11.72
N LEU A 124 24.15 8.37 11.23
CA LEU A 124 22.76 7.94 11.27
C LEU A 124 22.60 6.94 12.41
N HIS A 125 21.77 7.26 13.41
CA HIS A 125 21.51 6.38 14.55
C HIS A 125 20.12 5.77 14.45
N TYR A 126 20.07 4.45 14.53
CA TYR A 126 18.85 3.68 14.43
C TYR A 126 18.47 3.11 15.80
N GLY A 127 17.17 3.15 16.09
CA GLY A 127 16.59 2.66 17.35
C GLY A 127 15.40 1.77 17.03
N ASN A 128 14.94 1.02 18.02
CA ASN A 128 13.78 0.14 17.83
C ASN A 128 12.56 0.96 17.39
N ARG A 129 11.77 0.39 16.50
CA ARG A 129 10.41 0.85 16.18
C ARG A 129 9.52 0.75 17.42
N ASP A 130 8.27 1.18 17.30
CA ASP A 130 7.30 0.94 18.38
C ASP A 130 7.04 -0.57 18.60
N SER A 131 7.18 -1.36 17.53
CA SER A 131 7.24 -2.81 17.56
C SER A 131 8.64 -3.30 17.94
N LEU A 132 8.73 -4.44 18.63
CA LEU A 132 10.00 -5.07 19.03
C LEU A 132 10.79 -5.65 17.83
N THR A 133 10.32 -5.40 16.61
CA THR A 133 10.56 -6.22 15.42
C THR A 133 11.24 -5.48 14.27
N GLY A 134 11.79 -4.28 14.51
CA GLY A 134 12.59 -3.57 13.52
C GLY A 134 13.25 -2.31 14.08
N THR A 135 13.96 -1.57 13.23
CA THR A 135 14.54 -0.28 13.60
C THR A 135 14.11 0.85 12.65
N ALA A 136 14.19 2.08 13.15
CA ALA A 136 13.95 3.31 12.41
C ALA A 136 15.06 4.33 12.72
N LEU A 137 15.36 5.19 11.75
CA LEU A 137 16.29 6.30 11.94
C LEU A 137 15.67 7.30 12.91
N HIS A 138 16.25 7.44 14.10
CA HIS A 138 15.71 8.34 15.14
C HIS A 138 16.61 9.54 15.43
N ARG A 139 17.84 9.55 14.90
CA ARG A 139 18.78 10.65 15.13
C ARG A 139 19.84 10.76 14.04
N ILE A 140 20.19 12.00 13.69
CA ILE A 140 21.26 12.34 12.75
C ILE A 140 22.22 13.31 13.42
N SER A 141 23.48 12.91 13.55
CA SER A 141 24.57 13.77 14.05
C SER A 141 25.37 14.34 12.89
N VAL A 142 25.55 15.67 12.86
CA VAL A 142 26.31 16.35 11.81
C VAL A 142 27.62 16.88 12.36
N ILE A 143 28.75 16.39 11.82
CA ILE A 143 30.09 16.75 12.28
C ILE A 143 30.90 17.30 11.11
N GLY A 144 31.57 18.44 11.32
CA GLY A 144 32.48 19.07 10.37
C GLY A 144 33.91 19.14 10.89
N LYS A 145 34.88 19.25 9.97
CA LYS A 145 36.30 19.50 10.26
C LYS A 145 36.75 20.85 9.73
N ASP A 146 37.55 21.54 10.53
CA ASP A 146 38.31 22.71 10.07
C ASP A 146 39.59 22.31 9.33
N GLU A 147 40.33 23.30 8.82
CA GLU A 147 41.55 23.11 8.02
C GLU A 147 42.71 22.45 8.80
N ILE A 148 42.67 22.48 10.13
CA ILE A 148 43.71 21.92 11.02
C ILE A 148 43.25 20.55 11.57
N GLY A 149 42.00 20.15 11.28
CA GLY A 149 41.43 18.85 11.63
C GLY A 149 40.61 18.83 12.92
N ASN A 150 40.33 19.99 13.53
CA ASN A 150 39.45 20.04 14.70
C ASN A 150 38.01 19.73 14.29
N GLU A 151 37.35 18.90 15.10
CA GLU A 151 35.96 18.48 14.85
C GLU A 151 34.99 19.40 15.60
N THR A 152 33.91 19.79 14.90
CA THR A 152 32.79 20.53 15.49
C THR A 152 31.49 19.81 15.12
N ALA A 153 30.61 19.64 16.10
CA ALA A 153 29.30 19.03 15.90
C ALA A 153 28.18 20.08 15.99
N LEU A 154 27.17 19.96 15.14
CA LEU A 154 25.87 20.60 15.39
C LEU A 154 25.10 19.79 16.44
N PRO A 155 24.12 20.40 17.15
CA PRO A 155 23.13 19.63 17.87
C PRO A 155 22.45 18.61 16.95
N ASP A 156 22.09 17.46 17.51
CA ASP A 156 21.49 16.36 16.75
C ASP A 156 20.13 16.77 16.16
N ILE A 157 19.83 16.21 14.99
CA ILE A 157 18.45 16.19 14.46
C ILE A 157 17.80 14.92 14.99
N GLU A 158 16.67 15.03 15.68
CA GLU A 158 15.96 13.87 16.23
C GLU A 158 14.66 13.63 15.45
N LEU A 159 14.34 12.36 15.20
CA LEU A 159 13.14 11.94 14.50
C LEU A 159 12.32 11.04 15.43
N GLU A 160 11.02 11.29 15.49
CA GLU A 160 10.09 10.52 16.31
C GLU A 160 8.92 10.02 15.47
N TYR A 161 8.57 8.76 15.70
CA TYR A 161 7.50 8.08 14.99
C TYR A 161 6.32 7.84 15.92
N GLN A 162 5.13 7.76 15.33
CA GLN A 162 3.88 7.46 16.01
C GLN A 162 3.96 6.05 16.61
N LYS A 163 3.48 5.95 17.86
CA LYS A 163 3.42 4.69 18.61
C LYS A 163 1.99 4.15 18.61
N LYS A 164 1.84 2.85 18.41
CA LYS A 164 0.57 2.13 18.41
C LYS A 164 0.08 1.94 19.85
N ASP A 165 -1.14 2.41 20.11
CA ASP A 165 -1.83 2.07 21.34
C ASP A 165 -2.31 0.60 21.23
N ARG A 166 -1.92 -0.25 22.19
CA ARG A 166 -2.16 -1.71 22.11
C ARG A 166 -3.56 -2.11 22.55
N GLY A 167 -4.15 -3.06 21.82
CA GLY A 167 -5.43 -3.69 22.11
C GLY A 167 -6.64 -3.00 21.46
N TRP A 168 -7.83 -3.44 21.87
CA TRP A 168 -9.11 -3.00 21.31
C TRP A 168 -10.05 -2.44 22.37
N GLN A 169 -10.98 -1.59 21.95
CA GLN A 169 -12.02 -0.99 22.79
C GLN A 169 -13.40 -1.36 22.26
N TYR A 170 -14.29 -1.83 23.15
CA TYR A 170 -15.67 -2.14 22.79
C TYR A 170 -16.39 -0.87 22.32
N ASP A 171 -17.12 -0.98 21.22
CA ASP A 171 -17.93 0.11 20.67
C ASP A 171 -19.41 -0.30 20.59
N SER A 172 -20.25 0.38 21.37
CA SER A 172 -21.67 0.07 21.44
C SER A 172 -22.45 0.48 20.20
N ASP A 173 -22.03 1.56 19.55
CA ASP A 173 -22.76 2.15 18.43
C ASP A 173 -22.56 1.24 17.21
N TRP A 174 -21.32 0.90 16.91
CA TRP A 174 -20.98 -0.10 15.90
C TRP A 174 -21.63 -1.46 16.20
N THR A 175 -21.55 -1.95 17.45
CA THR A 175 -22.21 -3.22 17.83
C THR A 175 -23.72 -3.20 17.58
N SER A 176 -24.39 -2.08 17.89
CA SER A 176 -25.83 -1.95 17.70
C SER A 176 -26.24 -1.83 16.24
N SER A 177 -25.33 -1.33 15.39
CA SER A 177 -25.55 -1.16 13.95
C SER A 177 -25.29 -2.43 13.13
N LEU A 178 -24.69 -3.47 13.71
CA LEU A 178 -24.41 -4.73 13.02
C LEU A 178 -25.68 -5.34 12.41
N PRO A 179 -25.78 -5.43 11.07
CA PRO A 179 -27.04 -5.70 10.41
C PRO A 179 -27.39 -7.19 10.36
N VAL A 180 -26.39 -8.07 10.39
CA VAL A 180 -26.54 -9.52 10.19
C VAL A 180 -25.69 -10.30 11.18
N ASP A 181 -26.09 -11.56 11.41
CA ASP A 181 -25.23 -12.54 12.07
C ASP A 181 -24.34 -13.20 11.01
N PHE A 182 -23.06 -13.44 11.33
CA PHE A 182 -22.15 -14.19 10.46
C PHE A 182 -22.34 -15.70 10.60
N ILE A 183 -22.75 -16.14 11.79
CA ILE A 183 -23.01 -17.56 12.09
C ILE A 183 -24.43 -17.72 12.65
N LEU A 184 -25.18 -18.65 12.05
CA LEU A 184 -26.53 -19.00 12.46
C LEU A 184 -26.54 -20.07 13.58
N THR A 185 -27.71 -20.28 14.18
CA THR A 185 -27.92 -21.35 15.16
C THR A 185 -27.60 -22.71 14.52
N GLY A 186 -26.76 -23.51 15.19
CA GLY A 186 -26.22 -24.75 14.63
C GLY A 186 -24.83 -24.61 13.98
N ASN A 187 -24.18 -23.44 14.11
CA ASN A 187 -22.87 -23.12 13.54
C ASN A 187 -22.85 -23.16 12.00
N TYR A 188 -23.95 -22.74 11.38
CA TYR A 188 -24.04 -22.62 9.92
C TYR A 188 -23.58 -21.24 9.46
N ASP A 189 -22.83 -21.18 8.36
CA ASP A 189 -22.53 -19.94 7.66
C ASP A 189 -23.84 -19.25 7.23
N SER A 190 -23.95 -17.95 7.50
CA SER A 190 -25.14 -17.16 7.17
C SER A 190 -25.18 -16.68 5.72
N GLY A 191 -24.06 -16.79 4.98
CA GLY A 191 -23.89 -16.19 3.66
C GLY A 191 -23.46 -14.72 3.71
N ALA A 192 -22.94 -14.24 4.84
CA ALA A 192 -22.34 -12.91 4.99
C ALA A 192 -20.84 -12.94 4.66
N ARG A 193 -20.36 -11.94 3.90
CA ARG A 193 -18.94 -11.71 3.60
C ARG A 193 -18.60 -10.25 3.84
N ILE A 194 -17.39 -9.97 4.33
CA ILE A 194 -16.88 -8.61 4.50
C ILE A 194 -15.97 -8.30 3.31
N ALA A 195 -16.28 -7.25 2.56
CA ALA A 195 -15.48 -6.74 1.45
C ALA A 195 -15.96 -5.33 1.07
N ASP A 196 -15.06 -4.47 0.59
CA ASP A 196 -15.44 -3.18 -0.01
C ASP A 196 -16.12 -3.45 -1.37
N ALA A 197 -17.45 -3.31 -1.42
CA ALA A 197 -18.22 -3.62 -2.62
C ALA A 197 -18.29 -2.42 -3.58
N ASN A 198 -18.26 -1.20 -3.04
CA ASN A 198 -18.48 0.02 -3.80
C ASN A 198 -17.18 0.77 -4.17
N GLY A 199 -16.03 0.33 -3.66
CA GLY A 199 -14.71 0.88 -3.93
C GLY A 199 -14.41 2.19 -3.18
N ASP A 200 -15.00 2.40 -2.00
CA ASP A 200 -14.82 3.60 -1.17
C ASP A 200 -13.81 3.45 -0.02
N ALA A 201 -13.09 2.32 0.02
CA ALA A 201 -12.14 1.89 1.03
C ALA A 201 -12.73 1.55 2.41
N LEU A 202 -14.06 1.52 2.55
CA LEU A 202 -14.71 1.01 3.74
C LEU A 202 -15.25 -0.41 3.48
N PRO A 203 -15.03 -1.37 4.39
CA PRO A 203 -15.55 -2.71 4.20
C PRO A 203 -17.07 -2.75 4.39
N ASP A 204 -17.76 -3.27 3.37
CA ASP A 204 -19.20 -3.54 3.37
C ASP A 204 -19.50 -4.97 3.85
N ILE A 205 -20.77 -5.27 4.10
CA ILE A 205 -21.24 -6.63 4.36
C ILE A 205 -22.15 -7.10 3.22
N ILE A 206 -21.62 -7.98 2.37
CA ILE A 206 -22.37 -8.63 1.30
C ILE A 206 -23.11 -9.84 1.91
N TYR A 207 -24.44 -9.80 1.91
CA TYR A 207 -25.29 -10.81 2.54
C TYR A 207 -26.19 -11.50 1.51
N ALA A 208 -25.91 -12.76 1.23
CA ALA A 208 -26.63 -13.57 0.26
C ALA A 208 -26.89 -14.99 0.78
N PRO A 209 -27.88 -15.15 1.68
CA PRO A 209 -28.28 -16.44 2.24
C PRO A 209 -28.94 -17.37 1.21
N TYR A 210 -28.96 -18.66 1.50
CA TYR A 210 -29.59 -19.68 0.65
C TYR A 210 -31.09 -19.42 0.41
N GLU A 211 -31.52 -19.34 -0.85
CA GLU A 211 -32.91 -19.17 -1.30
C GLU A 211 -33.70 -18.05 -0.58
N SER A 212 -33.03 -16.94 -0.25
CA SER A 212 -33.64 -15.79 0.43
C SER A 212 -33.19 -14.47 -0.20
N ALA A 213 -33.72 -13.34 0.28
CA ALA A 213 -33.41 -12.03 -0.27
C ALA A 213 -31.95 -11.63 0.01
N HIS A 214 -31.27 -11.11 -1.01
CA HIS A 214 -29.89 -10.64 -0.94
C HIS A 214 -29.83 -9.12 -0.71
N TYR A 215 -28.85 -8.69 0.07
CA TYR A 215 -28.57 -7.29 0.34
C TYR A 215 -27.07 -7.12 0.51
N THR A 216 -26.54 -5.95 0.15
CA THR A 216 -25.24 -5.50 0.66
C THR A 216 -25.48 -4.33 1.59
N TYR A 217 -24.93 -4.43 2.79
CA TYR A 217 -25.00 -3.37 3.78
C TYR A 217 -23.77 -2.49 3.59
N ILE A 218 -24.00 -1.30 3.03
CA ILE A 218 -22.95 -0.34 2.69
C ILE A 218 -22.49 0.38 3.94
N ASN A 219 -21.19 0.39 4.19
CA ASN A 219 -20.57 1.06 5.32
C ASN A 219 -20.55 2.58 5.09
N THR A 220 -21.04 3.35 6.06
CA THR A 220 -21.06 4.82 5.99
C THR A 220 -19.89 5.46 6.74
N GLY A 221 -19.02 4.66 7.35
CA GLY A 221 -17.92 5.03 8.26
C GLY A 221 -18.34 5.18 9.72
N ASN A 222 -19.60 4.90 10.04
CA ASN A 222 -20.12 4.89 11.41
C ASN A 222 -21.32 3.95 11.62
N SER A 223 -21.82 3.32 10.54
CA SER A 223 -22.95 2.41 10.55
C SER A 223 -23.02 1.68 9.20
N TRP A 224 -24.02 0.80 9.03
CA TRP A 224 -24.32 0.23 7.73
C TRP A 224 -25.75 0.52 7.25
N VAL A 225 -25.90 0.70 5.94
CA VAL A 225 -27.19 0.92 5.27
C VAL A 225 -27.43 -0.18 4.25
N ALA A 226 -28.57 -0.87 4.38
CA ALA A 226 -28.95 -1.91 3.43
C ALA A 226 -29.17 -1.35 2.01
N SER A 227 -28.54 -1.97 1.02
CA SER A 227 -28.70 -1.67 -0.39
C SER A 227 -29.05 -2.93 -1.17
N SER A 228 -30.17 -2.87 -1.89
CA SER A 228 -30.58 -3.91 -2.84
C SER A 228 -29.98 -3.70 -4.23
N SER A 229 -29.48 -2.49 -4.54
CA SER A 229 -28.77 -2.25 -5.81
C SER A 229 -27.44 -2.99 -5.83
N TRP A 230 -26.81 -3.14 -4.68
CA TRP A 230 -25.59 -3.92 -4.50
C TRP A 230 -25.89 -5.37 -4.06
N ALA A 231 -27.04 -5.94 -4.40
CA ALA A 231 -27.33 -7.32 -4.04
C ALA A 231 -26.46 -8.31 -4.86
N SER A 232 -25.93 -9.35 -4.20
CA SER A 232 -25.27 -10.46 -4.90
C SER A 232 -26.23 -11.11 -5.91
N PRO A 233 -25.79 -11.47 -7.12
CA PRO A 233 -26.63 -12.16 -8.10
C PRO A 233 -26.87 -13.64 -7.76
N ILE A 234 -26.13 -14.19 -6.79
CA ILE A 234 -26.16 -15.60 -6.40
C ILE A 234 -26.14 -15.77 -4.88
N ASP A 235 -26.62 -16.90 -4.39
CA ASP A 235 -26.43 -17.30 -2.99
C ASP A 235 -24.94 -17.51 -2.74
N LEU A 236 -24.42 -16.93 -1.65
CA LEU A 236 -23.02 -17.12 -1.22
C LEU A 236 -22.84 -18.34 -0.32
N VAL A 237 -23.93 -19.05 -0.05
CA VAL A 237 -23.97 -20.23 0.80
C VAL A 237 -25.08 -21.19 0.36
N GLY A 238 -24.88 -22.48 0.57
CA GLY A 238 -25.89 -23.51 0.32
C GLY A 238 -26.79 -23.80 1.50
N TYR A 239 -27.71 -24.76 1.29
CA TYR A 239 -28.57 -25.31 2.33
C TYR A 239 -27.79 -25.69 3.60
N HIS A 240 -28.25 -25.24 4.77
CA HIS A 240 -27.55 -25.39 6.07
C HIS A 240 -26.10 -24.91 6.07
N GLY A 241 -25.81 -23.75 5.48
CA GLY A 241 -24.47 -23.15 5.61
C GLY A 241 -23.39 -23.84 4.78
N ALA A 242 -23.75 -24.65 3.78
CA ALA A 242 -22.79 -25.42 3.00
C ALA A 242 -21.93 -24.51 2.11
N ASP A 243 -20.60 -24.70 2.12
CA ASP A 243 -19.72 -24.11 1.10
C ASP A 243 -20.02 -24.76 -0.25
N ARG A 244 -20.49 -23.97 -1.21
CA ARG A 244 -20.75 -24.39 -2.60
C ARG A 244 -19.69 -23.83 -3.56
N GLY A 245 -18.57 -23.33 -3.05
CA GLY A 245 -17.48 -22.82 -3.86
C GLY A 245 -17.65 -21.37 -4.30
N GLN A 246 -18.40 -20.54 -3.58
CA GLN A 246 -18.45 -19.11 -3.85
C GLN A 246 -17.22 -18.42 -3.25
N ARG A 247 -16.55 -17.57 -4.01
CA ARG A 247 -15.36 -16.82 -3.57
C ARG A 247 -15.49 -15.37 -4.01
N LEU A 248 -14.85 -14.47 -3.26
CA LEU A 248 -14.77 -13.05 -3.57
C LEU A 248 -13.31 -12.71 -3.85
N ALA A 249 -13.03 -12.03 -4.95
CA ALA A 249 -11.71 -11.52 -5.32
C ALA A 249 -11.86 -10.52 -6.46
N ASP A 250 -10.98 -9.51 -6.52
CA ASP A 250 -10.77 -8.75 -7.75
C ASP A 250 -10.02 -9.64 -8.75
N VAL A 251 -10.68 -10.06 -9.82
CA VAL A 251 -10.07 -10.95 -10.83
C VAL A 251 -9.55 -10.19 -12.04
N ASN A 252 -9.99 -8.95 -12.27
CA ASN A 252 -9.70 -8.17 -13.47
C ASN A 252 -8.75 -6.97 -13.21
N GLY A 253 -8.29 -6.80 -11.96
CA GLY A 253 -7.34 -5.78 -11.52
C GLY A 253 -7.93 -4.39 -11.28
N ASP A 254 -9.26 -4.22 -11.33
CA ASP A 254 -9.91 -2.91 -11.22
C ASP A 254 -10.11 -2.41 -9.78
N LYS A 255 -9.67 -3.21 -8.79
CA LYS A 255 -9.80 -2.99 -7.34
C LYS A 255 -11.22 -2.99 -6.81
N LEU A 256 -12.17 -3.52 -7.58
CA LEU A 256 -13.51 -3.83 -7.11
C LEU A 256 -13.62 -5.34 -6.88
N VAL A 257 -14.27 -5.73 -5.78
CA VAL A 257 -14.42 -7.15 -5.46
C VAL A 257 -15.40 -7.83 -6.43
N ASP A 258 -14.97 -8.89 -7.12
CA ASP A 258 -15.83 -9.71 -7.98
C ASP A 258 -16.36 -10.95 -7.25
N ILE A 259 -17.37 -11.60 -7.83
CA ILE A 259 -17.95 -12.84 -7.30
C ILE A 259 -17.65 -14.00 -8.25
N ILE A 260 -17.07 -15.06 -7.70
CA ILE A 260 -16.77 -16.30 -8.42
C ILE A 260 -17.72 -17.40 -7.93
N ASP A 261 -18.33 -18.12 -8.86
CA ASP A 261 -19.19 -19.28 -8.61
C ASP A 261 -18.60 -20.53 -9.28
N GLY A 262 -17.96 -21.40 -8.50
CA GLY A 262 -17.43 -22.69 -8.95
C GLY A 262 -18.20 -23.87 -8.37
N ASN A 263 -19.53 -23.77 -8.41
CA ASN A 263 -20.44 -24.75 -7.83
C ASN A 263 -20.53 -26.02 -8.67
N SER A 264 -20.32 -27.19 -8.07
CA SER A 264 -20.49 -28.51 -8.69
C SER A 264 -21.79 -29.20 -8.24
N GLY A 265 -22.88 -28.44 -8.10
CA GLY A 265 -24.14 -28.92 -7.49
C GLY A 265 -24.87 -30.02 -8.28
N PHE A 266 -25.84 -30.68 -7.62
CA PHE A 266 -26.70 -31.74 -8.19
C PHE A 266 -27.50 -31.32 -9.44
N ASN A 267 -27.63 -30.00 -9.68
CA ASN A 267 -28.36 -29.42 -10.82
C ASN A 267 -27.43 -28.94 -11.96
N GLY A 268 -26.14 -29.29 -11.93
CA GLY A 268 -25.15 -28.94 -12.96
C GLY A 268 -23.96 -28.19 -12.39
N SER A 269 -22.79 -28.33 -13.03
CA SER A 269 -21.60 -27.55 -12.70
C SER A 269 -21.71 -26.14 -13.27
N HIS A 270 -21.58 -25.13 -12.42
CA HIS A 270 -21.51 -23.72 -12.79
C HIS A 270 -20.08 -23.22 -12.56
N ASN A 271 -19.48 -22.66 -13.60
CA ASN A 271 -18.16 -22.05 -13.59
C ASN A 271 -18.34 -20.61 -14.10
N ARG A 272 -18.79 -19.71 -13.23
CA ARG A 272 -19.20 -18.34 -13.60
C ARG A 272 -18.42 -17.31 -12.81
N VAL A 273 -18.16 -16.18 -13.44
CA VAL A 273 -17.59 -14.99 -12.80
C VAL A 273 -18.56 -13.84 -13.01
N PHE A 274 -18.86 -13.14 -11.93
CA PHE A 274 -19.66 -11.93 -11.95
C PHE A 274 -18.75 -10.76 -11.61
N LEU A 275 -18.46 -9.94 -12.61
CA LEU A 275 -17.61 -8.76 -12.45
C LEU A 275 -18.41 -7.65 -11.77
N ASN A 276 -17.76 -6.97 -10.83
CA ASN A 276 -18.30 -5.77 -10.22
C ASN A 276 -18.35 -4.65 -11.26
N THR A 277 -19.50 -3.99 -11.36
CA THR A 277 -19.72 -2.96 -12.37
C THR A 277 -19.32 -1.56 -11.92
N GLY A 278 -18.96 -1.38 -10.64
CA GLY A 278 -18.70 -0.07 -10.02
C GLY A 278 -19.91 0.86 -9.99
N THR A 279 -21.10 0.40 -10.42
CA THR A 279 -22.30 1.21 -10.60
C THR A 279 -23.55 0.59 -9.98
N GLY A 280 -23.37 -0.32 -9.02
CA GLY A 280 -24.45 -0.96 -8.29
C GLY A 280 -24.60 -2.44 -8.62
N GLY A 281 -23.65 -3.25 -8.12
CA GLY A 281 -23.71 -4.72 -8.16
C GLY A 281 -22.83 -5.36 -9.24
N TRP A 282 -23.10 -6.64 -9.50
CA TRP A 282 -22.27 -7.50 -10.35
C TRP A 282 -23.02 -7.98 -11.60
N ALA A 283 -22.29 -8.16 -12.70
CA ALA A 283 -22.79 -8.71 -13.95
C ALA A 283 -21.99 -9.95 -14.34
N GLU A 284 -22.67 -11.02 -14.78
CA GLU A 284 -21.99 -12.22 -15.27
C GLU A 284 -21.17 -11.90 -16.52
N ASP A 285 -19.88 -12.21 -16.51
CA ASP A 285 -19.05 -12.19 -17.71
C ASP A 285 -18.88 -13.63 -18.25
N PRO A 286 -19.51 -13.96 -19.40
CA PRO A 286 -19.48 -15.31 -19.95
C PRO A 286 -18.12 -15.71 -20.55
N TYR A 287 -17.18 -14.76 -20.70
CA TYR A 287 -15.87 -15.02 -21.27
C TYR A 287 -14.82 -15.40 -20.23
N TRP A 288 -15.09 -15.14 -18.95
CA TRP A 288 -14.23 -15.58 -17.85
C TRP A 288 -14.44 -17.07 -17.57
N SER A 289 -13.61 -17.90 -18.17
CA SER A 289 -13.64 -19.34 -17.94
C SER A 289 -12.88 -19.72 -16.66
N TRP A 290 -13.59 -20.33 -15.73
CA TRP A 290 -13.01 -20.86 -14.49
C TRP A 290 -12.51 -22.31 -14.66
N PRO A 291 -11.25 -22.64 -14.31
CA PRO A 291 -10.64 -23.92 -14.68
C PRO A 291 -10.65 -25.02 -13.59
N ALA A 292 -11.07 -24.73 -12.35
CA ALA A 292 -10.98 -25.64 -11.21
C ALA A 292 -12.36 -25.99 -10.60
N GLU A 293 -12.49 -27.11 -9.91
CA GLU A 293 -13.69 -27.35 -9.09
C GLU A 293 -13.49 -26.71 -7.71
N LEU A 294 -14.40 -25.82 -7.25
CA LEU A 294 -14.25 -25.13 -5.96
C LEU A 294 -14.80 -25.92 -4.76
N ALA A 295 -15.68 -26.89 -5.01
CA ALA A 295 -16.22 -27.83 -4.02
C ALA A 295 -16.41 -29.24 -4.63
N THR A 296 -16.24 -30.30 -3.84
CA THR A 296 -16.49 -31.70 -4.26
C THR A 296 -17.87 -32.20 -3.80
N VAL A 297 -18.64 -32.78 -4.71
CA VAL A 297 -20.02 -33.25 -4.49
C VAL A 297 -20.10 -34.34 -3.41
N GLY A 298 -21.08 -34.23 -2.51
CA GLY A 298 -21.49 -35.29 -1.58
C GLY A 298 -20.99 -35.17 -0.14
N LEU A 299 -20.07 -34.24 0.16
CA LEU A 299 -19.51 -34.06 1.51
C LEU A 299 -19.70 -32.68 2.13
N MET A 300 -20.29 -31.70 1.42
CA MET A 300 -20.41 -30.31 1.89
C MET A 300 -19.05 -29.76 2.36
N SER A 301 -17.96 -30.07 1.65
CA SER A 301 -16.58 -29.74 2.05
C SER A 301 -15.77 -29.09 0.93
N SER A 302 -14.87 -28.20 1.33
CA SER A 302 -13.97 -27.43 0.44
C SER A 302 -13.16 -28.36 -0.49
N ALA A 303 -13.02 -27.97 -1.76
CA ALA A 303 -12.12 -28.67 -2.69
C ALA A 303 -10.63 -28.33 -2.48
N GLY A 304 -10.31 -27.52 -1.47
CA GLY A 304 -8.96 -27.04 -1.21
C GLY A 304 -8.49 -26.00 -2.22
N VAL A 305 -9.40 -25.09 -2.61
CA VAL A 305 -9.05 -23.95 -3.47
C VAL A 305 -8.89 -22.68 -2.63
N ARG A 306 -7.85 -21.92 -2.94
CA ARG A 306 -7.54 -20.59 -2.42
C ARG A 306 -7.27 -19.64 -3.59
N LEU A 307 -7.53 -18.36 -3.37
CA LEU A 307 -7.26 -17.27 -4.31
C LEU A 307 -6.18 -16.38 -3.72
N ALA A 308 -5.21 -16.00 -4.54
CA ALA A 308 -4.11 -15.11 -4.18
C ALA A 308 -3.33 -14.73 -5.44
N ASP A 309 -2.75 -13.54 -5.48
CA ASP A 309 -1.73 -13.19 -6.46
C ASP A 309 -0.41 -13.87 -6.07
N VAL A 310 -0.03 -14.95 -6.77
CA VAL A 310 1.20 -15.69 -6.43
C VAL A 310 2.41 -15.19 -7.19
N ASN A 311 2.22 -14.43 -8.26
CA ASN A 311 3.30 -14.00 -9.16
C ASN A 311 3.63 -12.49 -9.07
N GLY A 312 2.89 -11.73 -8.25
CA GLY A 312 3.07 -10.30 -8.02
C GLY A 312 2.48 -9.40 -9.12
N ASP A 313 1.63 -9.92 -10.01
CA ASP A 313 1.06 -9.15 -11.13
C ASP A 313 -0.22 -8.36 -10.78
N ASN A 314 -0.64 -8.42 -9.51
CA ASN A 314 -1.84 -7.85 -8.92
C ASN A 314 -3.16 -8.47 -9.41
N LEU A 315 -3.13 -9.67 -10.00
CA LEU A 315 -4.33 -10.43 -10.35
C LEU A 315 -4.48 -11.67 -9.47
N ALA A 316 -5.71 -11.97 -9.09
CA ALA A 316 -5.98 -13.16 -8.28
C ALA A 316 -5.72 -14.45 -9.08
N ASP A 317 -4.76 -15.27 -8.65
CA ASP A 317 -4.49 -16.62 -9.14
C ASP A 317 -5.24 -17.68 -8.34
N ILE A 318 -5.24 -18.92 -8.85
CA ILE A 318 -5.92 -20.06 -8.23
C ILE A 318 -4.88 -21.08 -7.74
N LEU A 319 -4.91 -21.39 -6.45
CA LEU A 319 -4.18 -22.52 -5.87
C LEU A 319 -5.17 -23.61 -5.48
N TRP A 320 -5.01 -24.82 -6.03
CA TRP A 320 -5.87 -25.98 -5.77
C TRP A 320 -5.05 -27.14 -5.20
N SER A 321 -5.34 -27.56 -3.97
CA SER A 321 -4.52 -28.55 -3.25
C SER A 321 -5.35 -29.39 -2.27
N LYS A 322 -5.61 -30.67 -2.62
CA LYS A 322 -6.33 -31.64 -1.79
C LYS A 322 -5.66 -33.02 -1.82
N VAL A 323 -5.61 -33.70 -0.68
CA VAL A 323 -5.04 -35.06 -0.58
C VAL A 323 -5.74 -36.01 -1.55
N ASN A 324 -4.95 -36.84 -2.25
CA ASN A 324 -5.38 -37.77 -3.32
C ASN A 324 -5.88 -37.10 -4.61
N LEU A 325 -5.82 -35.77 -4.73
CA LEU A 325 -5.98 -35.04 -6.00
C LEU A 325 -4.64 -34.41 -6.40
N ALA A 326 -4.52 -34.08 -7.69
CA ALA A 326 -3.35 -33.32 -8.17
C ALA A 326 -3.39 -31.89 -7.63
N GLN A 327 -2.26 -31.40 -7.11
CA GLN A 327 -2.07 -30.00 -6.80
C GLN A 327 -1.90 -29.21 -8.11
N LYS A 328 -2.57 -28.07 -8.23
CA LYS A 328 -2.55 -27.24 -9.43
C LYS A 328 -2.51 -25.77 -9.05
N VAL A 329 -1.72 -25.00 -9.79
CA VAL A 329 -1.76 -23.54 -9.75
C VAL A 329 -2.18 -23.04 -11.13
N TYR A 330 -3.11 -22.10 -11.17
CA TYR A 330 -3.52 -21.45 -12.40
C TYR A 330 -3.26 -19.96 -12.29
N ILE A 331 -2.49 -19.43 -13.24
CA ILE A 331 -2.12 -18.02 -13.29
C ILE A 331 -3.16 -17.25 -14.08
N ASN A 332 -3.61 -16.14 -13.54
CA ASN A 332 -4.53 -15.23 -14.19
C ASN A 332 -3.82 -14.51 -15.33
N SER A 333 -4.45 -14.51 -16.50
CA SER A 333 -3.93 -13.89 -17.73
C SER A 333 -4.60 -12.55 -18.04
N GLY A 334 -5.42 -12.03 -17.13
CA GLY A 334 -6.28 -10.85 -17.33
C GLY A 334 -7.58 -11.14 -18.08
N SER A 335 -7.80 -12.40 -18.49
CA SER A 335 -9.03 -12.84 -19.15
C SER A 335 -9.41 -14.27 -18.76
N GLY A 336 -9.06 -14.68 -17.54
CA GLY A 336 -9.18 -16.04 -17.03
C GLY A 336 -7.83 -16.70 -16.77
N TRP A 337 -7.85 -17.98 -16.41
CA TRP A 337 -6.71 -18.65 -15.78
C TRP A 337 -6.10 -19.77 -16.62
N ILE A 338 -4.77 -19.85 -16.61
CA ILE A 338 -3.98 -20.84 -17.33
C ILE A 338 -3.20 -21.69 -16.33
N HIS A 339 -3.31 -23.02 -16.44
CA HIS A 339 -2.55 -23.92 -15.58
C HIS A 339 -1.05 -23.79 -15.83
N ASP A 340 -0.29 -23.47 -14.78
CA ASP A 340 1.17 -23.45 -14.84
C ASP A 340 1.74 -24.61 -14.01
N SER A 341 2.31 -25.60 -14.71
CA SER A 341 2.88 -26.79 -14.08
C SER A 341 4.22 -26.54 -13.37
N ASN A 342 4.84 -25.37 -13.54
CA ASN A 342 6.10 -25.04 -12.87
C ASN A 342 5.90 -24.75 -11.38
N TRP A 343 4.73 -24.23 -11.02
CA TRP A 343 4.36 -23.94 -9.64
C TRP A 343 4.11 -25.21 -8.85
N GLN A 344 4.69 -25.29 -7.65
CA GLN A 344 4.57 -26.43 -6.75
C GLN A 344 4.05 -25.96 -5.40
N ILE A 345 2.88 -26.47 -4.99
CA ILE A 345 2.30 -26.16 -3.68
C ILE A 345 2.98 -27.05 -2.62
N PRO A 346 3.57 -26.50 -1.56
CA PRO A 346 4.40 -27.27 -0.62
C PRO A 346 3.60 -28.27 0.23
N LYS A 347 2.31 -27.97 0.49
CA LYS A 347 1.43 -28.76 1.35
C LYS A 347 0.00 -28.84 0.81
N TYR A 348 -0.71 -29.88 1.23
CA TYR A 348 -2.15 -30.00 0.97
C TYR A 348 -2.91 -29.00 1.82
N PHE A 349 -3.89 -28.30 1.22
CA PHE A 349 -4.75 -27.38 1.96
C PHE A 349 -5.88 -28.12 2.66
N ASN A 350 -6.38 -29.20 2.04
CA ASN A 350 -7.44 -30.02 2.59
C ASN A 350 -7.11 -31.52 2.50
N ASN A 351 -7.61 -32.28 3.48
CA ASN A 351 -7.52 -33.73 3.48
C ASN A 351 -8.54 -34.33 2.49
N SER A 352 -8.48 -35.64 2.29
CA SER A 352 -9.34 -36.36 1.33
C SER A 352 -10.84 -36.25 1.65
N ASP A 353 -11.21 -36.11 2.93
CA ASP A 353 -12.56 -35.84 3.39
C ASP A 353 -12.99 -34.36 3.26
N GLY A 354 -12.06 -33.49 2.86
CA GLY A 354 -12.25 -32.04 2.72
C GLY A 354 -12.04 -31.25 4.02
N SER A 355 -11.64 -31.88 5.13
CA SER A 355 -11.21 -31.16 6.33
C SER A 355 -10.00 -30.28 6.05
N ASP A 356 -9.95 -29.11 6.69
CA ASP A 356 -8.86 -28.14 6.52
C ASP A 356 -7.57 -28.64 7.18
N MET A 357 -6.45 -28.55 6.46
CA MET A 357 -5.12 -28.96 6.92
C MET A 357 -4.29 -27.77 7.40
N GLY A 358 -4.93 -26.74 7.97
CA GLY A 358 -4.25 -25.67 8.68
C GLY A 358 -3.35 -24.84 7.77
N CYS A 359 -3.88 -24.39 6.63
CA CYS A 359 -3.16 -23.58 5.67
C CYS A 359 -3.76 -22.17 5.57
N ALA A 360 -2.93 -21.15 5.79
CA ALA A 360 -3.24 -19.74 5.57
C ALA A 360 -2.33 -19.15 4.50
N LEU A 361 -2.89 -18.28 3.67
CA LEU A 361 -2.14 -17.41 2.77
C LEU A 361 -1.92 -16.08 3.49
N LEU A 362 -0.72 -15.52 3.36
CA LEU A 362 -0.30 -14.30 4.04
C LEU A 362 0.89 -13.67 3.32
N GLU A 363 1.29 -12.48 3.74
CA GLU A 363 2.52 -11.82 3.31
C GLU A 363 3.46 -11.84 4.54
N ALA A 364 4.36 -12.81 4.62
CA ALA A 364 5.06 -13.12 5.87
C ALA A 364 6.37 -12.36 6.05
N ASN A 365 7.00 -11.91 4.95
CA ASN A 365 8.30 -11.25 4.93
C ASN A 365 8.32 -9.78 4.48
N GLY A 366 7.18 -9.18 4.13
CA GLY A 366 7.11 -7.78 3.70
C GLY A 366 7.60 -7.53 2.27
N ASP A 367 7.73 -8.56 1.44
CA ASP A 367 8.18 -8.47 0.05
C ASP A 367 7.06 -8.30 -0.98
N GLY A 368 5.79 -8.44 -0.57
CA GLY A 368 4.63 -8.21 -1.42
C GLY A 368 4.21 -9.44 -2.24
N LEU A 369 4.84 -10.59 -2.04
CA LEU A 369 4.42 -11.87 -2.62
C LEU A 369 3.62 -12.69 -1.61
N VAL A 370 2.68 -13.50 -2.10
CA VAL A 370 1.90 -14.37 -1.22
C VAL A 370 2.70 -15.59 -0.78
N ASP A 371 2.80 -15.74 0.53
CA ASP A 371 3.40 -16.85 1.27
C ASP A 371 2.36 -17.81 1.84
N ILE A 372 2.86 -18.91 2.43
CA ILE A 372 2.02 -19.96 3.02
C ILE A 372 2.46 -20.25 4.45
N ALA A 373 1.55 -20.09 5.41
CA ALA A 373 1.68 -20.64 6.75
C ALA A 373 0.92 -21.98 6.82
N TYR A 374 1.61 -23.04 7.19
CA TYR A 374 1.02 -24.36 7.39
C TYR A 374 1.28 -24.84 8.82
N SER A 375 0.21 -25.16 9.54
CA SER A 375 0.32 -25.77 10.87
C SER A 375 -0.92 -26.57 11.26
N VAL A 376 -0.68 -27.87 11.51
CA VAL A 376 -1.69 -28.83 11.98
C VAL A 376 -1.24 -29.41 13.32
N SER A 377 -2.20 -29.71 14.19
CA SER A 377 -1.93 -30.31 15.50
C SER A 377 -1.06 -31.57 15.39
N ASN A 378 0.03 -31.59 16.15
CA ASN A 378 1.02 -32.67 16.22
C ASN A 378 1.78 -32.95 14.91
N ASP A 379 1.73 -32.06 13.92
CA ASP A 379 2.55 -32.17 12.72
C ASP A 379 3.92 -31.48 12.97
N PRO A 380 5.03 -32.23 13.01
CA PRO A 380 6.37 -31.64 13.13
C PRO A 380 6.75 -30.79 11.91
N GLN A 381 5.95 -30.81 10.84
CA GLN A 381 6.14 -30.03 9.62
C GLN A 381 5.32 -28.74 9.59
N SER A 382 5.11 -28.10 10.75
CA SER A 382 4.54 -26.76 10.85
C SER A 382 5.57 -25.68 10.50
N TYR A 383 5.39 -25.04 9.34
CA TYR A 383 6.36 -24.12 8.75
C TYR A 383 5.65 -22.92 8.09
N VAL A 384 6.40 -21.83 7.97
CA VAL A 384 6.13 -20.80 6.97
C VAL A 384 6.95 -21.11 5.72
N TYR A 385 6.30 -21.03 4.57
CA TYR A 385 6.90 -21.21 3.27
C TYR A 385 6.89 -19.88 2.53
N LEU A 386 8.07 -19.35 2.24
CA LEU A 386 8.21 -18.12 1.47
C LEU A 386 8.14 -18.39 -0.03
N ASN A 387 7.48 -17.50 -0.75
CA ASN A 387 7.43 -17.51 -2.20
C ASN A 387 8.84 -17.27 -2.77
N LYS A 388 9.22 -18.01 -3.80
CA LYS A 388 10.55 -17.85 -4.43
C LYS A 388 10.60 -16.69 -5.43
N GLY A 389 9.45 -16.13 -5.81
CA GLY A 389 9.33 -15.08 -6.84
C GLY A 389 9.70 -15.51 -8.26
N ASP A 390 10.26 -16.71 -8.44
CA ASP A 390 10.82 -17.19 -9.71
C ASP A 390 9.82 -17.99 -10.57
N GLY A 391 8.55 -18.04 -10.15
CA GLY A 391 7.50 -18.79 -10.83
C GLY A 391 7.48 -20.31 -10.51
N THR A 392 8.23 -20.76 -9.49
CA THR A 392 8.37 -22.21 -9.21
C THR A 392 7.83 -22.63 -7.83
N GLY A 393 7.09 -21.76 -7.15
CA GLY A 393 6.45 -22.05 -5.85
C GLY A 393 7.23 -21.56 -4.64
N TRP A 394 7.11 -22.28 -3.53
CA TRP A 394 7.59 -21.85 -2.21
C TRP A 394 8.71 -22.75 -1.66
N TYR A 395 9.44 -22.27 -0.65
CA TYR A 395 10.39 -23.08 0.12
C TYR A 395 10.16 -22.91 1.64
N ALA A 396 10.45 -23.93 2.43
CA ALA A 396 10.29 -23.85 3.89
C ALA A 396 11.34 -22.89 4.48
N ALA A 397 10.90 -21.75 5.01
CA ALA A 397 11.77 -20.68 5.48
C ALA A 397 12.05 -20.78 6.99
N TRP A 398 11.01 -20.88 7.82
CA TRP A 398 11.16 -21.10 9.27
C TRP A 398 10.02 -21.94 9.85
N SER A 399 10.30 -22.60 10.97
CA SER A 399 9.33 -23.41 11.71
C SER A 399 8.58 -22.58 12.76
N GLY A 400 7.53 -23.16 13.33
CA GLY A 400 6.81 -22.55 14.46
C GLY A 400 5.65 -21.63 14.05
N ALA A 401 5.11 -21.83 12.84
CA ALA A 401 3.80 -21.27 12.49
C ALA A 401 2.76 -21.67 13.55
N PRO A 402 1.98 -20.72 14.12
CA PRO A 402 0.93 -21.04 15.09
C PRO A 402 -0.12 -22.00 14.52
N GLN A 403 -0.66 -22.88 15.38
CA GLN A 403 -1.55 -23.97 14.95
C GLN A 403 -2.87 -23.44 14.38
N LEU A 404 -3.17 -23.82 13.14
CA LEU A 404 -4.36 -23.38 12.41
C LEU A 404 -5.47 -24.43 12.35
N SER A 405 -5.12 -25.73 12.40
CA SER A 405 -6.10 -26.82 12.37
C SER A 405 -5.90 -27.82 13.53
N PRO A 406 -6.97 -28.11 14.31
CA PRO A 406 -8.28 -27.44 14.29
C PRO A 406 -8.17 -25.94 14.64
N ASP A 407 -9.17 -25.12 14.27
CA ASP A 407 -9.15 -23.67 14.55
C ASP A 407 -9.07 -23.41 16.07
N LEU A 408 -7.95 -22.81 16.49
CA LEU A 408 -7.69 -22.38 17.85
C LEU A 408 -7.82 -20.86 18.03
N GLY A 409 -8.53 -20.18 17.12
CA GLY A 409 -8.68 -18.73 17.14
C GLY A 409 -7.39 -18.00 16.76
N VAL A 410 -6.64 -18.56 15.80
CA VAL A 410 -5.43 -17.94 15.22
C VAL A 410 -5.82 -17.19 13.96
N ARG A 411 -5.43 -15.91 13.85
CA ARG A 411 -5.66 -15.05 12.69
C ARG A 411 -4.36 -14.33 12.34
N TYR A 412 -4.04 -14.27 11.05
CA TYR A 412 -2.92 -13.50 10.51
C TYR A 412 -3.46 -12.19 9.96
N ALA A 413 -2.88 -11.07 10.40
CA ALA A 413 -3.20 -9.73 9.91
C ALA A 413 -2.15 -8.74 10.42
N ASP A 414 -2.06 -7.54 9.84
CA ASP A 414 -1.25 -6.46 10.40
C ASP A 414 -1.99 -5.81 11.58
N ILE A 415 -1.69 -6.24 12.81
CA ILE A 415 -2.41 -5.82 14.01
C ILE A 415 -1.87 -4.49 14.55
N ASN A 416 -0.58 -4.25 14.35
CA ASN A 416 0.10 -3.07 14.88
C ASN A 416 0.17 -1.90 13.88
N GLY A 417 -0.08 -2.16 12.58
CA GLY A 417 -0.09 -1.19 11.50
C GLY A 417 1.29 -0.89 10.91
N ASP A 418 2.28 -1.79 11.05
CA ASP A 418 3.65 -1.63 10.50
C ASP A 418 3.83 -2.26 9.10
N ASN A 419 2.74 -2.80 8.53
CA ASN A 419 2.65 -3.52 7.27
C ASN A 419 3.44 -4.83 7.23
N VAL A 420 3.72 -5.44 8.39
CA VAL A 420 4.21 -6.81 8.50
C VAL A 420 3.11 -7.68 9.11
N THR A 421 2.90 -8.89 8.59
CA THR A 421 1.88 -9.78 9.14
C THR A 421 2.20 -10.18 10.59
N ASP A 422 1.30 -9.83 11.51
CA ASP A 422 1.27 -10.29 12.89
C ASP A 422 0.36 -11.53 13.05
N VAL A 423 0.32 -12.08 14.27
CA VAL A 423 -0.63 -13.14 14.64
C VAL A 423 -1.45 -12.73 15.85
N ALA A 424 -2.77 -12.67 15.69
CA ALA A 424 -3.71 -12.64 16.80
C ALA A 424 -4.11 -14.07 17.18
N TRP A 425 -3.84 -14.48 18.43
CA TRP A 425 -4.20 -15.79 18.94
C TRP A 425 -5.11 -15.65 20.17
N GLY A 426 -6.42 -15.82 19.93
CA GLY A 426 -7.46 -15.67 20.93
C GLY A 426 -8.38 -16.89 21.02
N ASP A 427 -8.24 -17.72 22.04
CA ASP A 427 -9.26 -18.67 22.46
C ASP A 427 -9.61 -18.55 23.95
N SER A 428 -10.22 -19.59 24.54
CA SER A 428 -10.57 -19.61 25.97
C SER A 428 -9.35 -19.62 26.88
N SER A 429 -8.18 -20.02 26.38
CA SER A 429 -6.96 -20.29 27.14
C SER A 429 -5.81 -19.32 26.81
N TYR A 430 -5.75 -18.83 25.58
CA TYR A 430 -4.71 -17.93 25.08
C TYR A 430 -5.35 -16.67 24.47
N ARG A 431 -4.88 -15.47 24.82
CA ARG A 431 -5.38 -14.18 24.29
C ARG A 431 -4.22 -13.22 24.10
N VAL A 432 -3.46 -13.42 23.04
CA VAL A 432 -2.12 -12.85 22.87
C VAL A 432 -1.89 -12.44 21.41
N VAL A 433 -0.97 -11.52 21.20
CA VAL A 433 -0.49 -11.15 19.85
C VAL A 433 0.98 -11.55 19.74
N LEU A 434 1.36 -12.08 18.58
CA LEU A 434 2.75 -12.30 18.22
C LEU A 434 3.08 -11.33 17.08
N LEU A 435 4.02 -10.43 17.32
CA LEU A 435 4.40 -9.38 16.37
C LEU A 435 5.37 -9.93 15.32
N GLY A 436 5.10 -9.67 14.05
CA GLY A 436 5.91 -10.09 12.91
C GLY A 436 7.16 -9.23 12.74
N ASN A 437 8.23 -9.83 12.22
CA ASN A 437 9.47 -9.13 11.87
C ASN A 437 10.01 -9.48 10.47
N GLY A 438 9.18 -10.13 9.65
CA GLY A 438 9.55 -10.61 8.33
C GLY A 438 10.38 -11.92 8.31
N SER A 439 10.66 -12.51 9.48
CA SER A 439 11.41 -13.76 9.61
C SER A 439 10.90 -14.63 10.77
N GLY A 440 9.67 -14.37 11.22
CA GLY A 440 9.04 -15.02 12.36
C GLY A 440 8.24 -14.04 13.21
N TRP A 441 7.79 -14.54 14.37
CA TRP A 441 6.97 -13.76 15.29
C TRP A 441 7.51 -13.76 16.72
N THR A 442 7.39 -12.62 17.38
CA THR A 442 7.75 -12.44 18.79
C THR A 442 6.51 -12.21 19.62
N TYR A 443 6.35 -13.01 20.66
CA TYR A 443 5.24 -12.88 21.60
C TYR A 443 5.22 -11.52 22.31
N ASP A 444 4.08 -10.83 22.31
CA ASP A 444 3.85 -9.60 23.06
C ASP A 444 2.59 -9.74 23.95
N SER A 445 2.81 -9.99 25.25
CA SER A 445 1.71 -10.10 26.23
C SER A 445 0.98 -8.79 26.53
N SER A 446 1.48 -7.64 26.07
CA SER A 446 0.83 -6.36 26.35
C SER A 446 -0.38 -6.10 25.45
N TRP A 447 -0.56 -6.90 24.41
CA TRP A 447 -1.82 -6.95 23.66
C TRP A 447 -2.86 -7.80 24.37
N GLN A 448 -4.09 -7.30 24.45
CA GLN A 448 -5.20 -7.96 25.13
C GLN A 448 -6.34 -8.17 24.14
N ILE A 449 -6.49 -9.40 23.65
CA ILE A 449 -7.62 -9.77 22.80
C ILE A 449 -8.87 -9.91 23.68
N PRO A 450 -9.94 -9.13 23.44
CA PRO A 450 -11.09 -9.06 24.35
C PRO A 450 -11.97 -10.32 24.31
N VAL A 451 -11.96 -11.05 23.19
CA VAL A 451 -12.88 -12.16 22.89
C VAL A 451 -12.15 -13.39 22.32
N SER A 452 -12.84 -14.52 22.25
CA SER A 452 -12.34 -15.69 21.53
C SER A 452 -12.52 -15.48 20.03
N LEU A 453 -11.43 -15.62 19.29
CA LEU A 453 -11.36 -15.52 17.84
C LEU A 453 -11.72 -16.83 17.12
N ARG A 454 -12.30 -17.83 17.81
CA ARG A 454 -12.76 -19.06 17.16
C ARG A 454 -13.91 -18.81 16.19
N TRP A 455 -13.86 -19.47 15.03
CA TRP A 455 -14.82 -19.32 13.93
C TRP A 455 -16.29 -19.49 14.37
N GLU A 456 -16.56 -20.37 15.34
CA GLU A 456 -17.89 -20.67 15.86
C GLU A 456 -18.60 -19.49 16.56
N ASN A 457 -17.85 -18.41 16.84
CA ASN A 457 -18.38 -17.14 17.35
C ASN A 457 -18.76 -16.14 16.23
N GLY A 458 -18.53 -16.50 14.95
CA GLY A 458 -18.78 -15.62 13.81
C GLY A 458 -17.91 -14.36 13.84
N VAL A 459 -16.63 -14.53 14.20
CA VAL A 459 -15.67 -13.44 14.41
C VAL A 459 -14.78 -13.24 13.18
N HIS A 460 -14.61 -11.98 12.80
CA HIS A 460 -13.72 -11.53 11.73
C HIS A 460 -12.80 -10.42 12.24
N LEU A 461 -11.66 -10.27 11.56
CA LEU A 461 -10.84 -9.08 11.63
C LEU A 461 -11.13 -8.25 10.37
N ALA A 462 -11.46 -6.98 10.55
CA ALA A 462 -11.68 -6.03 9.47
C ALA A 462 -11.61 -4.59 10.02
N ASP A 463 -11.00 -3.67 9.27
CA ASP A 463 -10.99 -2.23 9.55
C ASP A 463 -12.38 -1.59 9.26
N VAL A 464 -13.34 -1.74 10.18
CA VAL A 464 -14.72 -1.32 9.93
C VAL A 464 -14.91 0.19 10.03
N ASN A 465 -14.01 0.89 10.72
CA ASN A 465 -14.05 2.34 10.87
C ASN A 465 -13.17 3.09 9.85
N GLY A 466 -12.37 2.39 9.04
CA GLY A 466 -11.50 2.97 8.03
C GLY A 466 -10.28 3.67 8.62
N ASP A 467 -9.79 3.29 9.80
CA ASP A 467 -8.62 3.94 10.41
C ASP A 467 -7.27 3.28 10.00
N GLY A 468 -7.33 2.23 9.18
CA GLY A 468 -6.19 1.46 8.69
C GLY A 468 -5.72 0.40 9.69
N LEU A 469 -6.54 0.02 10.67
CA LEU A 469 -6.22 -0.96 11.71
C LEU A 469 -7.30 -2.03 11.82
N GLU A 470 -6.89 -3.25 12.17
CA GLU A 470 -7.80 -4.40 12.24
C GLU A 470 -8.71 -4.35 13.48
N ASP A 471 -10.01 -4.14 13.29
CA ASP A 471 -11.02 -4.25 14.33
C ASP A 471 -11.47 -5.71 14.54
N ILE A 472 -12.11 -6.00 15.68
CA ILE A 472 -12.71 -7.30 15.95
C ILE A 472 -14.23 -7.18 15.92
N ILE A 473 -14.84 -7.82 14.92
CA ILE A 473 -16.29 -7.84 14.70
C ILE A 473 -16.80 -9.27 14.87
N GLY A 474 -17.91 -9.48 15.57
CA GLY A 474 -18.51 -10.80 15.69
C GLY A 474 -20.01 -10.79 15.98
N ALA A 475 -20.72 -11.70 15.33
CA ALA A 475 -22.18 -11.83 15.48
C ALA A 475 -22.64 -13.27 15.23
N LYS A 476 -23.31 -13.84 16.24
CA LYS A 476 -23.91 -15.18 16.20
C LYS A 476 -25.38 -15.14 16.58
N SER A 477 -26.22 -15.80 15.78
CA SER A 477 -27.66 -15.96 16.05
C SER A 477 -27.90 -16.66 17.39
N GLY A 478 -28.60 -15.98 18.29
CA GLY A 478 -28.87 -16.45 19.65
C GLY A 478 -27.65 -16.40 20.60
N GLY A 479 -26.53 -15.81 20.15
CA GLY A 479 -25.31 -15.59 20.93
C GLY A 479 -24.98 -14.10 21.11
N SER A 480 -23.71 -13.81 21.41
CA SER A 480 -23.23 -12.43 21.56
C SER A 480 -22.99 -11.75 20.21
N ARG A 481 -23.25 -10.44 20.16
CA ARG A 481 -22.83 -9.53 19.10
C ARG A 481 -21.88 -8.49 19.68
N TYR A 482 -20.83 -8.15 18.95
CA TYR A 482 -19.82 -7.20 19.40
C TYR A 482 -19.02 -6.62 18.23
N VAL A 483 -18.61 -5.36 18.41
CA VAL A 483 -17.54 -4.71 17.67
C VAL A 483 -16.56 -4.14 18.69
N TYR A 484 -15.28 -4.45 18.53
CA TYR A 484 -14.20 -3.84 19.27
C TYR A 484 -13.27 -3.15 18.28
N LEU A 485 -13.25 -1.82 18.33
CA LEU A 485 -12.34 -1.03 17.49
C LEU A 485 -10.91 -1.16 18.00
N ALA A 486 -9.95 -1.26 17.09
CA ALA A 486 -8.54 -1.15 17.43
C ALA A 486 -8.30 0.21 18.09
N LYS A 487 -7.43 0.27 19.10
CA LYS A 487 -7.09 1.57 19.67
C LYS A 487 -6.41 2.44 18.60
N PRO A 488 -6.72 3.74 18.54
CA PRO A 488 -6.29 4.59 17.45
C PRO A 488 -4.77 4.75 17.42
N LYS A 489 -4.24 5.08 16.22
CA LYS A 489 -2.83 5.31 15.82
C LYS A 489 -2.17 4.13 15.11
N LYS A 490 -1.90 4.32 13.83
CA LYS A 490 -0.97 3.48 13.05
C LYS A 490 0.48 3.66 13.52
N ALA A 491 1.24 2.57 13.64
CA ALA A 491 2.67 2.64 14.00
C ALA A 491 3.51 3.30 12.89
N ASP A 492 4.75 3.64 13.22
CA ASP A 492 5.83 3.97 12.28
C ASP A 492 5.63 5.19 11.35
N LEU A 493 4.57 5.99 11.54
CA LEU A 493 4.40 7.28 10.86
C LEU A 493 5.26 8.38 11.51
N LEU A 494 6.05 9.12 10.72
CA LEU A 494 6.90 10.20 11.25
C LEU A 494 6.05 11.31 11.88
N SER A 495 6.13 11.48 13.19
CA SER A 495 5.30 12.41 13.96
C SER A 495 6.00 13.71 14.32
N ARG A 496 7.34 13.70 14.44
CA ARG A 496 8.12 14.89 14.79
C ARG A 496 9.56 14.84 14.28
N ILE A 497 10.08 15.99 13.90
CA ILE A 497 11.51 16.26 13.72
C ILE A 497 11.91 17.40 14.67
N SER A 498 12.92 17.17 15.51
CA SER A 498 13.60 18.23 16.28
C SER A 498 14.85 18.66 15.52
N LEU A 499 14.96 19.96 15.21
CA LEU A 499 16.03 20.52 14.39
C LEU A 499 17.24 20.94 15.23
N SER A 500 18.41 20.97 14.60
CA SER A 500 19.65 21.45 15.23
C SER A 500 19.60 22.92 15.67
N SER A 501 18.65 23.71 15.15
CA SER A 501 18.40 25.10 15.54
C SER A 501 17.59 25.25 16.83
N GLY A 502 17.01 24.16 17.35
CA GLY A 502 16.08 24.16 18.48
C GLY A 502 14.60 24.21 18.09
N GLY A 503 14.29 24.43 16.81
CA GLY A 503 12.93 24.36 16.28
C GLY A 503 12.41 22.92 16.11
N LYS A 504 11.11 22.76 15.87
CA LYS A 504 10.45 21.46 15.70
C LYS A 504 9.48 21.49 14.51
N ILE A 505 9.37 20.36 13.82
CA ILE A 505 8.35 20.11 12.80
C ILE A 505 7.50 18.96 13.31
N THR A 506 6.20 19.15 13.48
CA THR A 506 5.26 18.13 13.97
C THR A 506 4.25 17.80 12.88
N PHE A 507 4.00 16.51 12.68
CA PHE A 507 3.10 15.99 11.67
C PHE A 507 1.89 15.34 12.33
N SER A 508 0.70 15.57 11.76
CA SER A 508 -0.47 14.72 12.01
C SER A 508 -0.87 14.02 10.71
N HIS A 509 -1.42 12.83 10.84
CA HIS A 509 -1.89 12.03 9.71
C HIS A 509 -3.39 11.81 9.81
N LYS A 510 -4.02 11.61 8.65
CA LYS A 510 -5.43 11.29 8.52
C LYS A 510 -5.64 10.36 7.33
N GLN A 511 -6.51 9.38 7.49
CA GLN A 511 -6.85 8.43 6.43
C GLN A 511 -7.72 9.09 5.35
N SER A 512 -7.69 8.52 4.15
CA SER A 512 -8.29 9.13 2.96
C SER A 512 -9.82 9.06 2.95
N ASP A 513 -10.41 8.06 3.59
CA ASP A 513 -11.85 7.83 3.75
C ASP A 513 -12.48 8.74 4.83
N GLU A 514 -11.68 9.20 5.81
CA GLU A 514 -12.13 10.11 6.87
C GLU A 514 -12.42 11.54 6.38
N TYR A 515 -12.06 11.86 5.14
CA TYR A 515 -12.31 13.15 4.52
C TYR A 515 -13.77 13.23 4.05
N ARG A 516 -14.56 14.11 4.67
CA ARG A 516 -16.00 14.23 4.43
C ARG A 516 -16.46 15.65 4.06
N GLU A 517 -17.55 15.72 3.33
CA GLU A 517 -18.37 16.93 3.16
C GLU A 517 -19.16 17.24 4.45
N ASP A 518 -19.69 18.47 4.56
CA ASP A 518 -20.63 18.84 5.63
C ASP A 518 -21.91 17.99 5.63
N SER A 519 -22.26 17.43 4.47
CA SER A 519 -23.37 16.49 4.28
C SER A 519 -23.11 15.10 4.90
N GLY A 520 -21.85 14.79 5.25
CA GLY A 520 -21.40 13.49 5.75
C GLY A 520 -20.83 12.55 4.68
N ASN A 521 -20.98 12.89 3.39
CA ASN A 521 -20.47 12.09 2.28
C ASN A 521 -18.94 12.04 2.29
N ILE A 522 -18.37 10.89 1.91
CA ILE A 522 -16.92 10.71 1.74
C ILE A 522 -16.45 11.48 0.50
N LEU A 523 -15.29 12.14 0.60
CA LEU A 523 -14.70 12.98 -0.46
C LEU A 523 -13.90 12.17 -1.48
N ASN A 524 -13.55 10.93 -1.15
CA ASN A 524 -12.76 10.02 -1.97
C ASN A 524 -13.49 8.69 -2.26
N PRO A 525 -14.77 8.70 -2.71
CA PRO A 525 -15.61 7.49 -2.82
C PRO A 525 -15.25 6.58 -4.01
N LYS A 526 -14.11 6.82 -4.67
CA LYS A 526 -13.59 6.03 -5.80
C LYS A 526 -12.12 5.66 -5.61
N LEU A 527 -11.67 5.75 -4.36
CA LEU A 527 -10.34 5.37 -3.96
C LEU A 527 -10.48 4.08 -3.14
N PRO A 528 -10.30 2.90 -3.75
CA PRO A 528 -10.54 1.60 -3.12
C PRO A 528 -9.41 1.17 -2.18
N VAL A 529 -8.51 2.09 -1.83
CA VAL A 529 -7.36 1.84 -0.96
C VAL A 529 -7.26 2.99 0.01
N ASN A 530 -7.20 2.69 1.30
CA ASN A 530 -7.07 3.73 2.29
C ASN A 530 -5.62 4.24 2.43
N ILE A 531 -5.42 5.55 2.24
CA ILE A 531 -4.10 6.18 2.24
C ILE A 531 -3.94 7.08 3.47
N SER A 532 -2.91 6.83 4.27
CA SER A 532 -2.49 7.71 5.37
C SER A 532 -1.84 8.98 4.80
N THR A 533 -2.60 10.06 4.76
CA THR A 533 -2.14 11.37 4.25
C THR A 533 -1.59 12.24 5.38
N VAL A 534 -0.67 13.16 5.05
CA VAL A 534 -0.27 14.21 5.99
C VAL A 534 -1.42 15.20 6.12
N HIS A 535 -2.04 15.26 7.29
CA HIS A 535 -3.17 16.14 7.57
C HIS A 535 -2.73 17.51 8.05
N SER A 536 -1.66 17.61 8.84
CA SER A 536 -1.11 18.91 9.24
C SER A 536 0.39 18.87 9.46
N ILE A 537 1.02 20.01 9.22
CA ILE A 537 2.42 20.27 9.55
C ILE A 537 2.46 21.52 10.44
N ALA A 538 2.97 21.37 11.65
CA ALA A 538 3.21 22.47 12.58
C ALA A 538 4.72 22.74 12.71
N ILE A 539 5.14 23.96 12.43
CA ILE A 539 6.53 24.40 12.51
C ILE A 539 6.67 25.34 13.71
N ASP A 540 7.41 24.89 14.71
CA ASP A 540 7.88 25.65 15.87
C ASP A 540 9.30 26.17 15.57
N ASP A 541 9.49 27.48 15.60
CA ASP A 541 10.80 28.11 15.34
C ASP A 541 11.78 28.00 16.52
N GLY A 542 11.38 27.38 17.63
CA GLY A 542 12.17 27.27 18.86
C GLY A 542 12.12 28.54 19.73
N SER A 543 11.35 29.54 19.31
CA SER A 543 11.10 30.81 20.01
C SER A 543 9.62 30.96 20.41
N SER A 544 8.91 29.84 20.54
CA SER A 544 7.47 29.75 20.87
C SER A 544 6.50 30.24 19.79
N ASN A 545 6.97 30.54 18.57
CA ASN A 545 6.08 30.79 17.44
C ASN A 545 5.81 29.48 16.72
N ILE A 546 4.53 29.12 16.63
CA ILE A 546 4.07 27.92 15.94
C ILE A 546 3.21 28.36 14.77
N SER A 547 3.59 27.95 13.56
CA SER A 547 2.75 28.05 12.37
C SER A 547 2.26 26.66 11.98
N THR A 548 0.94 26.49 11.85
CA THR A 548 0.34 25.22 11.46
C THR A 548 -0.30 25.36 10.09
N THR A 549 0.03 24.43 9.20
CA THR A 549 -0.62 24.28 7.90
C THR A 549 -1.38 22.96 7.91
N SER A 550 -2.65 22.98 7.48
CA SER A 550 -3.49 21.78 7.40
C SER A 550 -3.92 21.48 5.97
N TYR A 551 -4.13 20.20 5.67
CA TYR A 551 -4.39 19.69 4.33
C TYR A 551 -5.69 18.89 4.28
N ARG A 552 -6.44 19.10 3.20
CA ARG A 552 -7.65 18.35 2.84
C ARG A 552 -7.50 17.80 1.42
N TYR A 553 -7.72 16.50 1.27
CA TYR A 553 -7.56 15.79 0.01
C TYR A 553 -8.94 15.33 -0.51
N GLU A 554 -9.19 15.55 -1.80
CA GLU A 554 -10.50 15.30 -2.43
C GLU A 554 -10.34 14.66 -3.80
N GLY A 555 -11.30 13.80 -4.18
CA GLY A 555 -11.34 13.15 -5.48
C GLY A 555 -10.16 12.21 -5.72
N GLY A 556 -9.75 11.48 -4.68
CA GLY A 556 -8.84 10.34 -4.79
C GLY A 556 -9.37 9.33 -5.80
N SER A 557 -8.48 8.81 -6.66
CA SER A 557 -8.89 7.84 -7.66
C SER A 557 -7.81 6.80 -7.94
N TYR A 558 -8.27 5.63 -8.33
CA TYR A 558 -7.45 4.57 -8.89
C TYR A 558 -7.68 4.52 -10.41
N TYR A 559 -6.60 4.54 -11.18
CA TYR A 559 -6.67 4.37 -12.62
C TYR A 559 -6.59 2.89 -12.94
N HIS A 560 -7.48 2.44 -13.82
CA HIS A 560 -7.47 1.13 -14.45
C HIS A 560 -7.80 1.31 -15.93
N SER A 561 -6.95 0.78 -16.82
CA SER A 561 -7.27 0.71 -18.25
C SER A 561 -7.45 -0.71 -18.76
N ASN A 562 -6.76 -1.65 -18.12
CA ASN A 562 -6.81 -3.08 -18.34
C ASN A 562 -6.16 -3.79 -17.13
N PRO A 563 -6.27 -5.11 -17.01
CA PRO A 563 -5.77 -5.88 -15.87
C PRO A 563 -4.27 -5.75 -15.54
N PHE A 564 -3.46 -5.17 -16.42
CA PHE A 564 -2.01 -5.00 -16.19
C PHE A 564 -1.57 -3.52 -16.23
N ASP A 565 -2.48 -2.57 -16.44
CA ASP A 565 -2.19 -1.13 -16.38
C ASP A 565 -3.20 -0.47 -15.44
N HIS A 566 -2.84 -0.57 -14.17
CA HIS A 566 -3.58 0.00 -13.06
C HIS A 566 -2.62 0.65 -12.06
N LYS A 567 -3.03 1.78 -11.48
CA LYS A 567 -2.18 2.58 -10.57
C LYS A 567 -3.00 3.59 -9.79
N TYR A 568 -2.51 3.91 -8.60
CA TYR A 568 -2.98 5.08 -7.88
C TYR A 568 -2.78 6.36 -8.71
N ALA A 569 -3.85 7.12 -8.93
CA ALA A 569 -3.84 8.30 -9.80
C ALA A 569 -3.72 9.63 -9.03
N GLY A 570 -3.63 9.59 -7.70
CA GLY A 570 -3.58 10.78 -6.87
C GLY A 570 -4.95 11.31 -6.47
N PHE A 571 -4.95 12.49 -5.87
CA PHE A 571 -6.14 13.26 -5.52
C PHE A 571 -6.39 14.34 -6.57
N HIS A 572 -7.66 14.54 -6.93
CA HIS A 572 -8.05 15.60 -7.86
C HIS A 572 -7.76 17.00 -7.31
N SER A 573 -7.90 17.21 -6.00
CA SER A 573 -7.53 18.48 -5.40
C SER A 573 -7.00 18.36 -3.99
N ILE A 574 -6.13 19.30 -3.63
CA ILE A 574 -5.59 19.46 -2.28
C ILE A 574 -5.86 20.90 -1.84
N SER A 575 -6.50 21.06 -0.69
CA SER A 575 -6.69 22.36 -0.04
C SER A 575 -5.72 22.49 1.13
N GLU A 576 -4.91 23.53 1.10
CA GLU A 576 -3.97 23.92 2.16
C GLU A 576 -4.58 25.09 2.95
N THR A 577 -4.66 24.97 4.27
CA THR A 577 -5.12 26.05 5.15
C THR A 577 -3.98 26.46 6.08
N ASP A 578 -3.53 27.71 5.97
CA ASP A 578 -2.44 28.25 6.78
C ASP A 578 -2.87 28.60 8.22
N GLY A 579 -1.91 29.01 9.04
CA GLY A 579 -2.13 29.30 10.47
C GLY A 579 -3.02 30.51 10.75
N VAL A 580 -3.36 31.31 9.75
CA VAL A 580 -4.29 32.46 9.88
C VAL A 580 -5.62 32.20 9.16
N GLY A 581 -5.80 31.01 8.57
CA GLY A 581 -7.03 30.55 7.94
C GLY A 581 -7.19 30.88 6.46
N ASN A 582 -6.12 31.34 5.77
CA ASN A 582 -6.18 31.46 4.31
C ASN A 582 -6.18 30.05 3.71
N ILE A 583 -6.99 29.86 2.67
CA ILE A 583 -7.09 28.58 1.98
C ILE A 583 -6.56 28.73 0.56
N LYS A 584 -5.57 27.91 0.22
CA LYS A 584 -5.10 27.69 -1.16
C LYS A 584 -5.59 26.32 -1.63
N LYS A 585 -6.36 26.29 -2.72
CA LYS A 585 -6.80 25.03 -3.34
C LYS A 585 -6.08 24.80 -4.67
N THR A 586 -5.43 23.66 -4.78
CA THR A 586 -4.70 23.22 -5.98
C THR A 586 -5.44 22.06 -6.63
N TYR A 587 -5.62 22.12 -7.95
CA TYR A 587 -6.27 21.08 -8.74
C TYR A 587 -5.28 20.36 -9.64
N PHE A 588 -5.42 19.04 -9.71
CA PHE A 588 -4.56 18.14 -10.48
C PHE A 588 -5.37 17.38 -11.54
N HIS A 589 -4.72 17.08 -12.67
CA HIS A 589 -5.31 16.23 -13.71
C HIS A 589 -5.57 14.82 -13.17
N GLY A 590 -6.83 14.38 -13.27
CA GLY A 590 -7.23 12.99 -13.01
C GLY A 590 -7.45 12.20 -14.30
N PRO A 591 -7.55 10.86 -14.21
CA PRO A 591 -7.69 9.96 -15.36
C PRO A 591 -8.99 10.15 -16.15
N SER A 592 -10.01 10.79 -15.57
CA SER A 592 -11.32 11.04 -16.18
C SER A 592 -11.41 12.35 -16.96
N PHE A 593 -10.33 13.14 -17.08
CA PHE A 593 -10.37 14.38 -17.84
C PHE A 593 -10.32 14.11 -19.36
N GLN A 594 -11.47 13.87 -19.98
CA GLN A 594 -11.61 13.94 -21.43
C GLN A 594 -11.72 15.41 -21.85
N VAL A 595 -10.68 15.91 -22.52
CA VAL A 595 -10.75 17.20 -23.21
C VAL A 595 -11.74 17.04 -24.37
N LEU A 596 -12.90 17.67 -24.27
CA LEU A 596 -13.81 17.86 -25.40
C LEU A 596 -13.12 18.77 -26.43
N ASP A 597 -12.95 18.22 -27.62
CA ASP A 597 -12.50 18.83 -28.88
C ASP A 597 -11.07 19.42 -28.97
N GLY A 598 -10.27 18.82 -29.87
CA GLY A 598 -9.33 19.56 -30.70
C GLY A 598 -7.83 19.46 -30.35
N ILE A 599 -7.18 18.42 -30.88
CA ILE A 599 -5.76 18.38 -31.29
C ILE A 599 -4.73 18.90 -30.26
N ILE A 600 -4.42 18.09 -29.24
CA ILE A 600 -3.07 18.05 -28.64
C ILE A 600 -2.73 16.58 -28.34
N ARG A 601 -1.53 16.13 -28.73
CA ARG A 601 -1.02 14.79 -28.41
C ARG A 601 -0.95 14.61 -26.88
N ARG A 602 -1.45 13.47 -26.40
CA ARG A 602 -1.49 13.04 -25.00
C ARG A 602 -0.20 13.44 -24.24
N PRO A 603 -0.28 14.29 -23.21
CA PRO A 603 0.69 14.23 -22.12
C PRO A 603 0.50 12.89 -21.39
N ASP A 604 1.55 12.34 -20.81
CA ASP A 604 1.43 11.17 -19.94
C ASP A 604 0.34 11.42 -18.89
N PRO A 605 -0.67 10.54 -18.76
CA PRO A 605 -1.81 10.75 -17.86
C PRO A 605 -1.46 10.61 -16.36
N CYS A 606 -0.17 10.52 -16.02
CA CYS A 606 0.31 10.12 -14.69
C CYS A 606 1.17 11.16 -13.98
N LEU A 607 1.29 12.37 -14.53
CA LEU A 607 1.88 13.49 -13.80
C LEU A 607 0.75 14.43 -13.37
N PRO A 608 0.55 14.65 -12.05
CA PRO A 608 -0.35 15.70 -11.59
C PRO A 608 0.17 17.04 -12.09
N VAL A 609 -0.45 17.55 -13.16
CA VAL A 609 -0.21 18.89 -13.68
C VAL A 609 -1.20 19.83 -12.98
N VAL A 610 -0.69 20.94 -12.45
CA VAL A 610 -1.50 21.98 -11.80
C VAL A 610 -2.35 22.69 -12.86
N ILE A 611 -3.66 22.76 -12.67
CA ILE A 611 -4.60 23.35 -13.65
C ILE A 611 -5.02 24.78 -13.25
N GLY A 612 -4.81 25.15 -11.98
CA GLY A 612 -5.08 26.50 -11.46
C GLY A 612 -5.03 26.54 -9.94
N GLU A 613 -4.84 27.75 -9.42
CA GLU A 613 -4.81 28.05 -7.98
C GLU A 613 -5.95 29.01 -7.64
N LEU A 614 -6.62 28.77 -6.51
CA LEU A 614 -7.63 29.67 -5.96
C LEU A 614 -7.24 30.03 -4.52
N ASP A 615 -6.99 31.32 -4.30
CA ASP A 615 -6.79 31.92 -2.98
C ASP A 615 -8.08 32.59 -2.50
N VAL A 616 -8.55 32.19 -1.32
CA VAL A 616 -9.72 32.81 -0.68
C VAL A 616 -9.30 33.43 0.67
N GLY A 617 -9.17 34.77 0.69
CA GLY A 617 -8.82 35.52 1.89
C GLY A 617 -10.04 36.02 2.70
N PRO A 618 -9.85 36.40 3.98
CA PRO A 618 -10.93 36.93 4.82
C PRO A 618 -11.44 38.29 4.32
N ARG A 619 -12.78 38.45 4.30
CA ARG A 619 -13.48 39.67 3.85
C ARG A 619 -13.05 40.89 4.67
N MET A 620 -12.32 41.81 4.05
CA MET A 620 -12.34 43.23 4.43
C MET A 620 -12.88 44.06 3.26
N GLY A 621 -14.02 44.70 3.49
CA GLY A 621 -14.67 45.53 2.47
C GLY A 621 -13.85 46.76 2.12
N ARG A 622 -13.65 46.98 0.82
CA ARG A 622 -13.57 48.30 0.19
C ARG A 622 -13.77 48.17 -1.32
N GLU A 623 -14.76 48.90 -1.82
CA GLU A 623 -15.02 49.09 -3.24
C GLU A 623 -13.83 49.78 -3.93
N GLY A 624 -13.43 49.25 -5.08
CA GLY A 624 -12.43 49.87 -5.96
C GLY A 624 -12.59 49.32 -7.38
N HIS A 625 -12.83 50.22 -8.34
CA HIS A 625 -13.05 49.95 -9.76
C HIS A 625 -11.89 49.16 -10.42
N LEU A 626 -12.24 48.19 -11.27
CA LEU A 626 -11.31 47.52 -12.20
C LEU A 626 -11.42 48.17 -13.60
N PRO A 627 -10.31 48.46 -14.30
CA PRO A 627 -10.32 48.72 -15.73
C PRO A 627 -10.43 47.40 -16.52
N ASN A 628 -11.32 47.41 -17.51
CA ASN A 628 -11.38 46.38 -18.56
C ASN A 628 -10.12 46.48 -19.43
N ASP A 629 -9.44 45.35 -19.65
CA ASP A 629 -8.86 44.92 -20.95
C ASP A 629 -7.82 43.81 -20.73
N VAL A 630 -8.26 42.54 -20.82
CA VAL A 630 -7.39 41.37 -21.09
C VAL A 630 -8.12 40.49 -22.12
N PRO A 631 -7.43 39.97 -23.16
CA PRO A 631 -8.07 39.15 -24.19
C PRO A 631 -8.61 37.83 -23.62
N ASP A 632 -9.88 37.56 -23.90
CA ASP A 632 -10.66 36.41 -23.45
C ASP A 632 -10.20 35.12 -24.15
N VAL A 633 -9.64 34.17 -23.40
CA VAL A 633 -9.20 32.86 -23.90
C VAL A 633 -10.24 31.83 -23.46
N GLY A 634 -10.73 31.01 -24.40
CA GLY A 634 -11.93 30.16 -24.23
C GLY A 634 -12.03 29.29 -22.97
N ALA A 635 -10.91 28.95 -22.31
CA ALA A 635 -10.89 28.21 -21.05
C ALA A 635 -11.47 28.99 -19.85
N VAL A 636 -11.39 30.33 -19.86
CA VAL A 636 -11.95 31.21 -18.82
C VAL A 636 -13.49 31.17 -18.85
N ARG A 637 -14.08 30.88 -20.01
CA ARG A 637 -15.53 30.87 -20.22
C ARG A 637 -16.19 29.62 -19.62
N ASP A 638 -15.51 28.46 -19.66
CA ASP A 638 -16.03 27.21 -19.10
C ASP A 638 -15.91 27.13 -17.58
N LEU A 639 -14.82 27.68 -16.99
CA LEU A 639 -14.68 27.80 -15.53
C LEU A 639 -15.72 28.76 -14.93
N ARG A 640 -16.04 29.88 -15.62
CA ARG A 640 -17.09 30.80 -15.17
C ARG A 640 -18.51 30.22 -15.28
N GLN A 641 -18.76 29.32 -16.24
CA GLN A 641 -20.07 28.68 -16.38
C GLN A 641 -20.37 27.64 -15.29
N HIS A 642 -19.35 27.03 -14.66
CA HIS A 642 -19.55 26.01 -13.63
C HIS A 642 -19.66 26.56 -12.20
N PHE A 643 -19.03 27.70 -11.88
CA PHE A 643 -18.84 28.13 -10.48
C PHE A 643 -19.61 29.40 -10.05
N GLY A 644 -20.21 30.15 -10.98
CA GLY A 644 -20.88 31.41 -10.66
C GLY A 644 -19.91 32.51 -10.21
N ASP A 645 -20.29 33.79 -10.37
CA ASP A 645 -19.44 34.91 -9.96
C ASP A 645 -19.34 34.99 -8.44
N VAL A 646 -18.21 34.54 -7.85
CA VAL A 646 -17.86 34.79 -6.45
C VAL A 646 -17.06 36.09 -6.35
N PRO A 647 -17.60 37.18 -5.75
CA PRO A 647 -16.88 38.44 -5.63
C PRO A 647 -15.66 38.30 -4.70
N GLY A 648 -14.46 38.54 -5.22
CA GLY A 648 -13.20 38.54 -4.46
C GLY A 648 -12.26 37.36 -4.72
N ALA A 649 -12.65 36.38 -5.53
CA ALA A 649 -11.77 35.31 -5.98
C ALA A 649 -10.71 35.85 -6.97
N ARG A 650 -9.43 35.61 -6.69
CA ARG A 650 -8.36 35.71 -7.70
C ARG A 650 -8.13 34.32 -8.28
N PHE A 651 -8.26 34.19 -9.59
CA PHE A 651 -7.89 32.99 -10.32
C PHE A 651 -6.53 33.24 -10.95
N GLU A 652 -5.50 32.53 -10.49
CA GLU A 652 -4.21 32.49 -11.17
C GLU A 652 -4.10 31.16 -11.93
N LEU A 653 -3.89 31.27 -13.24
CA LEU A 653 -3.80 30.15 -14.16
C LEU A 653 -2.32 29.94 -14.48
N GLU A 654 -1.63 29.12 -13.68
CA GLU A 654 -0.26 28.72 -13.99
C GLU A 654 -0.26 27.56 -14.98
N TRP A 655 0.28 27.78 -16.17
CA TRP A 655 0.51 26.72 -17.14
C TRP A 655 1.78 25.95 -16.78
N LEU A 656 1.66 24.89 -15.98
CA LEU A 656 2.70 23.87 -15.87
C LEU A 656 2.59 22.93 -17.08
N SER A 657 3.10 23.37 -18.23
CA SER A 657 3.18 22.48 -19.38
C SER A 657 4.24 21.41 -19.12
N ALA A 658 3.83 20.15 -19.11
CA ALA A 658 4.72 19.02 -19.42
C ALA A 658 5.14 19.15 -20.90
N ARG A 659 6.09 20.05 -21.19
CA ARG A 659 6.82 20.10 -22.46
C ARG A 659 8.29 20.32 -22.17
N ASP A 660 9.09 19.58 -22.94
CA ASP A 660 10.51 19.75 -23.16
C ASP A 660 11.01 21.16 -22.83
N HIS A 661 11.97 21.21 -21.91
CA HIS A 661 12.70 22.42 -21.53
C HIS A 661 13.16 23.20 -22.77
N THR A 662 12.50 24.32 -23.02
CA THR A 662 13.05 25.47 -23.73
C THR A 662 12.93 26.67 -22.80
N MET A 663 14.03 27.00 -22.12
CA MET A 663 14.13 28.30 -21.44
C MET A 663 14.55 29.36 -22.45
N THR A 664 13.67 30.33 -22.64
CA THR A 664 14.07 31.68 -23.04
C THR A 664 14.52 32.45 -21.81
N GLN A 665 15.73 32.99 -21.92
CA GLN A 665 16.42 33.88 -20.99
C GLN A 665 15.64 35.18 -20.77
N LEU A 666 15.44 35.58 -19.52
CA LEU A 666 15.27 36.99 -19.13
C LEU A 666 15.94 37.22 -17.77
N ASP A 667 16.81 38.22 -17.77
CA ASP A 667 17.61 38.71 -16.66
C ASP A 667 16.79 39.48 -15.61
N ASP A 668 17.45 39.66 -14.46
CA ASP A 668 17.24 40.64 -13.39
C ASP A 668 16.27 40.32 -12.23
N GLY A 669 16.88 39.90 -11.12
CA GLY A 669 16.85 40.72 -9.91
C GLY A 669 15.89 40.29 -8.79
N VAL A 670 16.50 39.71 -7.74
CA VAL A 670 16.09 39.59 -6.32
C VAL A 670 15.90 38.13 -5.88
N LEU A 671 16.94 37.62 -5.22
CA LEU A 671 17.00 36.33 -4.54
C LEU A 671 16.32 36.41 -3.16
N PRO A 672 15.53 35.40 -2.76
CA PRO A 672 15.46 34.96 -1.38
C PRO A 672 16.39 33.76 -1.16
N HIS A 673 17.09 33.83 -0.04
CA HIS A 673 18.10 32.89 0.43
C HIS A 673 17.53 31.50 0.80
N THR A 674 18.46 30.55 0.86
CA THR A 674 18.41 29.20 1.46
C THR A 674 17.66 28.10 0.70
N TRP A 675 18.34 27.58 -0.33
CA TRP A 675 18.21 26.19 -0.75
C TRP A 675 19.25 25.35 0.02
N LEU A 676 18.78 24.50 0.93
CA LEU A 676 19.52 23.32 1.35
C LEU A 676 19.34 22.28 0.24
N LEU A 677 20.46 21.75 -0.27
CA LEU A 677 20.55 20.66 -1.23
C LEU A 677 21.55 19.63 -0.70
N PRO A 678 21.45 18.37 -1.15
CA PRO A 678 20.30 17.49 -1.15
C PRO A 678 20.28 16.57 0.08
#